data_AF-A0AAV9Z407-F1
#
_entry.id   AF-A0AAV9Z407-F1
#
_cell.length_a   1.000
_cell.length_b   1.000
_cell.length_c   1.000
_cell.angle_alpha   90.00
_cell.angle_beta   90.00
_cell.angle_gamma   90.00
#
_symmetry.space_group_name_H-M   'P 1'
#
loop_
_entity.id
_entity.type
_entity.pdbx_description
1 polymer ?
#
loop_
_entity_poly.entity_id
_entity_poly.type
_entity_poly.pdbx_seq_one_letter_code
_entity_poly.pdbx_strand_id
1 'polypeptide(L)'
;MLTTKVAGYKGKTVRSWAELPTEAIQSLATWHLNITAPTRPLPATWDFYTNPEHKHRYIPYPEYLIYVAARDAKAVEALMCVCTRWGVTLEQHPFWTHAIQCFDPYGACAHFAWFATISSGNATSSFVATTPFHFRAILHTSCLPCRINFPQSNTGLGSARWTVNTLRLGMVNVCGEHFSSAGGDVNTIDVNSRGSRRARDDAVRVARDELKRAEWAVAQAVVVGCGYEGWQAVGDAAAAGSGPGFAGSGSVDLVSSPRGATNEPQAQAAHFLQQARAVVDQAYLDTTGGRERLAGDTGLAENEDDCAFPGAKATCRSCRAEWLWRCAVLDAGLAREGHGVEMVSGGLPVTAGALFVDVDVADFCGGERRKDDDGAGAQLTESLGTRVDMPGYFSPQEDMKVLVSAYVECGEGTIERVLGTAMERGWLRANTRWGDLRKQALASAGFREGALTSRMARSSVDAIRDVPYANDAAACTAYASTTIPDECYDEDSSEPGDDPLGNEEDESLDMAVKEMALTDWARARVLDGAWAAPADVHHRMKDGDANPYVPAVHPVHWSVCSDPSAPRCAPSAATEGSVRAIGTVGWIDAASQCHPGPPTQPPPTQCLAEKANNAFVKQMRSILLPVFSNVVRRLVIDYAIDPVEHITQVQGRKPLPPAICAARMTIAEVVQQLREEVGLWFDGPQLLREIPHVPQSIDHLSQNSKEVLIIIWREACTPLYQCRCSICERQHCDATKIIGAGEG
;
A
#
# COMPACT_ATOMS: atom_id res chain seq x y z
N MET A 1 -11.36 19.54 19.61
CA MET A 1 -11.79 20.77 20.29
C MET A 1 -10.83 21.08 21.42
N LEU A 2 -10.00 22.10 21.24
CA LEU A 2 -9.46 22.86 22.36
C LEU A 2 -10.66 23.62 22.95
N THR A 3 -11.19 23.17 24.07
CA THR A 3 -11.93 24.09 24.95
C THR A 3 -10.88 24.97 25.62
N THR A 4 -10.28 25.88 24.83
CA THR A 4 -9.84 27.15 25.39
C THR A 4 -11.06 27.66 26.12
N LYS A 5 -11.01 27.73 27.46
CA LYS A 5 -11.90 28.59 28.23
C LYS A 5 -11.92 29.89 27.42
N VAL A 6 -13.04 30.18 26.75
CA VAL A 6 -13.32 31.53 26.28
C VAL A 6 -13.33 32.28 27.59
N ALA A 7 -12.16 32.84 27.96
CA ALA A 7 -12.02 33.63 29.15
C ALA A 7 -13.14 34.64 29.03
N GLY A 8 -14.18 34.48 29.87
CA GLY A 8 -15.42 35.22 29.73
C GLY A 8 -15.01 36.66 29.56
N TYR A 9 -15.17 37.17 28.34
CA TYR A 9 -14.55 38.42 27.94
C TYR A 9 -15.33 39.47 28.71
N LYS A 10 -14.88 39.78 29.94
CA LYS A 10 -15.35 40.88 30.78
C LYS A 10 -14.80 42.16 30.13
N GLY A 11 -15.14 42.35 28.88
CA GLY A 11 -14.69 43.44 28.05
C GLY A 11 -15.75 44.51 28.06
N LYS A 12 -15.32 45.70 28.46
CA LYS A 12 -15.77 46.94 27.85
C LYS A 12 -15.99 46.66 26.35
N THR A 13 -17.19 46.95 25.88
CA THR A 13 -17.64 46.80 24.49
C THR A 13 -16.47 46.98 23.52
N VAL A 14 -16.07 45.91 22.83
CA VAL A 14 -15.09 45.97 21.73
C VAL A 14 -15.70 46.96 20.74
N ARG A 15 -15.14 48.17 20.63
CA ARG A 15 -15.86 49.27 19.98
C ARG A 15 -15.76 49.21 18.45
N SER A 16 -14.88 48.37 17.90
CA SER A 16 -14.68 48.27 16.46
C SER A 16 -14.46 46.83 15.97
N TRP A 17 -14.91 46.54 14.75
CA TRP A 17 -14.70 45.25 14.06
C TRP A 17 -13.22 44.86 13.91
N ALA A 18 -12.32 45.83 13.96
CA ALA A 18 -10.87 45.64 13.87
C ALA A 18 -10.23 45.13 15.18
N GLU A 19 -10.97 45.08 16.29
CA GLU A 19 -10.46 44.61 17.59
C GLU A 19 -10.93 43.20 17.95
N LEU A 20 -11.65 42.53 17.04
CA LEU A 20 -12.08 41.15 17.26
C LEU A 20 -10.87 40.19 17.39
N PRO A 21 -10.94 39.19 18.28
CA PRO A 21 -9.96 38.12 18.35
C PRO A 21 -9.83 37.37 17.01
N THR A 22 -8.64 36.86 16.72
CA THR A 22 -8.31 36.13 15.49
C THR A 22 -9.29 34.97 15.26
N GLU A 23 -9.59 34.23 16.32
CA GLU A 23 -10.47 33.05 16.32
C GLU A 23 -11.92 33.44 15.99
N ALA A 24 -12.37 34.60 16.47
CA ALA A 24 -13.71 35.11 16.18
C ALA A 24 -13.84 35.49 14.70
N ILE A 25 -12.83 36.14 14.13
CA ILE A 25 -12.80 36.50 12.71
C ILE A 25 -12.80 35.24 11.84
N GLN A 26 -11.99 34.23 12.17
CA GLN A 26 -11.96 32.96 11.45
C GLN A 26 -13.30 32.20 11.56
N SER A 27 -13.92 32.19 12.74
CA SER A 27 -15.23 31.59 12.96
C SER A 27 -16.32 32.28 12.13
N LEU A 28 -16.30 33.62 12.07
CA LEU A 28 -17.21 34.41 11.25
C LEU A 28 -17.03 34.12 9.75
N ALA A 29 -15.79 33.97 9.28
CA ALA A 29 -15.53 33.60 7.90
C ALA A 29 -16.05 32.19 7.57
N THR A 30 -15.80 31.21 8.44
CA THR A 30 -16.34 29.85 8.29
C THR A 30 -17.87 29.85 8.27
N TRP A 31 -18.50 30.60 9.19
CA TRP A 31 -19.95 30.74 9.23
C TRP A 31 -20.52 31.41 7.97
N HIS A 32 -19.85 32.46 7.48
CA HIS A 32 -20.21 33.13 6.23
C HIS A 32 -20.14 32.18 5.03
N LEU A 33 -19.10 31.36 4.93
CA LEU A 33 -18.98 30.32 3.90
C LEU A 33 -20.14 29.32 3.99
N ASN A 34 -20.45 28.82 5.18
CA ASN A 34 -21.53 27.85 5.38
C ASN A 34 -22.92 28.40 5.03
N ILE A 35 -23.17 29.69 5.24
CA ILE A 35 -24.45 30.32 4.89
C ILE A 35 -24.55 30.71 3.42
N THR A 36 -23.44 31.13 2.83
CA THR A 36 -23.43 31.56 1.42
C THR A 36 -23.27 30.39 0.45
N ALA A 37 -22.68 29.28 0.87
CA ALA A 37 -22.48 28.12 0.00
C ALA A 37 -23.78 27.56 -0.61
N PRO A 38 -24.90 27.42 0.13
CA PRO A 38 -26.17 26.92 -0.41
C PRO A 38 -26.92 27.92 -1.29
N THR A 39 -26.71 29.23 -1.09
CA THR A 39 -27.46 30.28 -1.83
C THR A 39 -26.81 30.63 -3.17
N ARG A 40 -25.55 30.23 -3.38
CA ARG A 40 -24.82 30.52 -4.61
C ARG A 40 -25.15 29.50 -5.68
N PRO A 41 -25.52 29.94 -6.90
CA PRO A 41 -25.94 29.05 -7.96
C PRO A 41 -24.81 28.09 -8.37
N LEU A 42 -25.09 26.79 -8.25
CA LEU A 42 -24.24 25.72 -8.78
C LEU A 42 -24.61 25.47 -10.25
N PRO A 43 -23.68 24.99 -11.10
CA PRO A 43 -24.00 24.55 -12.45
C PRO A 43 -25.26 23.67 -12.44
N ALA A 44 -26.16 23.82 -13.41
CA ALA A 44 -27.44 23.10 -13.39
C ALA A 44 -27.26 21.57 -13.36
N THR A 45 -26.17 21.07 -13.97
CA THR A 45 -25.77 19.66 -13.88
C THR A 45 -25.44 19.22 -12.47
N TRP A 46 -25.10 20.15 -11.59
CA TRP A 46 -24.84 19.92 -10.17
C TRP A 46 -26.03 20.31 -9.27
N ASP A 47 -27.08 20.93 -9.83
CA ASP A 47 -28.27 21.31 -9.06
C ASP A 47 -29.16 20.09 -8.75
N PHE A 48 -29.06 19.00 -9.53
CA PHE A 48 -29.66 17.72 -9.17
C PHE A 48 -29.21 17.21 -7.79
N TYR A 49 -28.03 17.65 -7.34
CA TYR A 49 -27.42 17.23 -6.10
C TYR A 49 -27.89 18.08 -4.90
N THR A 50 -28.45 19.26 -5.10
CA THR A 50 -29.00 20.09 -4.01
C THR A 50 -30.40 19.64 -3.56
N ASN A 51 -31.05 18.74 -4.31
CA ASN A 51 -32.34 18.18 -3.94
C ASN A 51 -32.23 17.39 -2.61
N PRO A 52 -32.96 17.78 -1.54
CA PRO A 52 -32.91 17.11 -0.25
C PRO A 52 -33.26 15.61 -0.31
N GLU A 53 -34.01 15.15 -1.31
CA GLU A 53 -34.30 13.72 -1.52
C GLU A 53 -33.07 12.89 -1.92
N HIS A 54 -32.00 13.53 -2.41
CA HIS A 54 -30.73 12.88 -2.78
C HIS A 54 -29.56 13.21 -1.83
N LYS A 55 -29.83 13.92 -0.73
CA LYS A 55 -28.85 14.44 0.24
C LYS A 55 -27.98 13.35 0.90
N HIS A 56 -28.45 12.11 0.94
CA HIS A 56 -27.76 10.98 1.58
C HIS A 56 -26.73 10.27 0.66
N ARG A 57 -26.64 10.62 -0.63
CA ARG A 57 -25.72 9.98 -1.61
C ARG A 57 -24.38 10.71 -1.82
N TYR A 58 -24.02 11.65 -0.96
CA TYR A 58 -23.05 12.68 -1.28
C TYR A 58 -21.61 12.35 -0.87
N ILE A 59 -20.73 12.01 -1.83
CA ILE A 59 -19.38 12.60 -1.82
C ILE A 59 -19.49 13.91 -2.57
N PRO A 60 -18.94 15.02 -2.06
CA PRO A 60 -18.61 16.12 -2.93
C PRO A 60 -17.54 15.62 -3.92
N TYR A 61 -17.99 15.25 -5.13
CA TYR A 61 -17.15 14.94 -6.28
C TYR A 61 -15.95 15.90 -6.31
N PRO A 62 -14.70 15.44 -6.45
CA PRO A 62 -13.54 16.33 -6.39
C PRO A 62 -13.64 17.52 -7.36
N GLU A 63 -14.35 17.35 -8.47
CA GLU A 63 -14.76 18.38 -9.44
C GLU A 63 -15.59 19.51 -8.78
N TYR A 64 -16.56 19.15 -7.94
CA TYR A 64 -17.37 20.06 -7.14
C TYR A 64 -16.53 20.80 -6.11
N LEU A 65 -15.64 20.11 -5.39
CA LEU A 65 -14.76 20.74 -4.39
C LEU A 65 -13.87 21.82 -5.01
N ILE A 66 -13.28 21.57 -6.18
CA ILE A 66 -12.46 22.55 -6.89
C ILE A 66 -13.28 23.78 -7.29
N TYR A 67 -14.48 23.59 -7.82
CA TYR A 67 -15.35 24.72 -8.18
C TYR A 67 -15.77 25.52 -6.95
N VAL A 68 -16.17 24.85 -5.86
CA VAL A 68 -16.56 25.50 -4.61
C VAL A 68 -15.38 26.26 -4.02
N ALA A 69 -14.18 25.67 -3.99
CA ALA A 69 -12.97 26.35 -3.56
C ALA A 69 -12.68 27.61 -4.39
N ALA A 70 -12.77 27.53 -5.73
CA ALA A 70 -12.58 28.68 -6.61
C ALA A 70 -13.60 29.80 -6.36
N ARG A 71 -14.87 29.42 -6.17
CA ARG A 71 -15.99 30.33 -5.89
C ARG A 71 -15.85 31.00 -4.52
N ASP A 72 -15.52 30.20 -3.51
CA ASP A 72 -15.52 30.63 -2.11
C ASP A 72 -14.25 31.39 -1.73
N ALA A 73 -13.16 31.19 -2.47
CA ALA A 73 -11.96 32.01 -2.33
C ALA A 73 -12.27 33.51 -2.50
N LYS A 74 -13.13 33.87 -3.46
CA LYS A 74 -13.55 35.26 -3.65
C LYS A 74 -14.35 35.80 -2.47
N ALA A 75 -15.10 34.96 -1.76
CA ALA A 75 -15.83 35.35 -0.56
C ALA A 75 -14.88 35.65 0.59
N VAL A 76 -13.90 34.76 0.80
CA VAL A 76 -12.89 34.94 1.84
C VAL A 76 -12.05 36.18 1.55
N GLU A 77 -11.63 36.40 0.29
CA GLU A 77 -10.93 37.63 -0.12
C GLU A 77 -11.76 38.89 0.09
N ALA A 78 -13.07 38.84 -0.15
CA ALA A 78 -13.94 39.97 0.16
C ALA A 78 -14.00 40.26 1.67
N LEU A 79 -14.02 39.22 2.51
CA LEU A 79 -13.94 39.38 3.97
C LEU A 79 -12.56 39.93 4.43
N MET A 80 -11.48 39.56 3.74
CA MET A 80 -10.15 40.11 3.99
C MET A 80 -10.09 41.63 3.77
N CYS A 81 -10.94 42.17 2.89
CA CYS A 81 -11.03 43.60 2.61
C CYS A 81 -11.82 44.41 3.65
N VAL A 82 -12.47 43.78 4.63
CA VAL A 82 -13.24 44.49 5.68
C VAL A 82 -12.35 45.46 6.46
N CYS A 83 -11.15 45.00 6.85
CA CYS A 83 -10.06 45.85 7.34
C CYS A 83 -8.73 45.09 7.24
N THR A 84 -7.61 45.81 7.32
CA THR A 84 -6.26 45.22 7.19
C THR A 84 -6.00 44.08 8.19
N ARG A 85 -6.50 44.20 9.43
CA ARG A 85 -6.35 43.13 10.44
C ARG A 85 -7.10 41.86 10.06
N TRP A 86 -8.31 41.99 9.48
CA TRP A 86 -9.05 40.82 8.98
C TRP A 86 -8.29 40.13 7.85
N GLY A 87 -7.66 40.90 6.96
CA GLY A 87 -6.75 40.38 5.94
C GLY A 87 -5.69 39.46 6.55
N VAL A 88 -4.86 39.99 7.45
CA VAL A 88 -3.77 39.23 8.11
C VAL A 88 -4.29 37.99 8.85
N THR A 89 -5.41 38.11 9.57
CA THR A 89 -6.01 36.98 10.27
C THR A 89 -6.53 35.89 9.32
N LEU A 90 -7.17 36.28 8.23
CA LEU A 90 -7.76 35.35 7.27
C LEU A 90 -6.73 34.79 6.29
N GLU A 91 -5.52 35.35 6.18
CA GLU A 91 -4.39 34.70 5.50
C GLU A 91 -4.05 33.35 6.12
N GLN A 92 -4.29 33.18 7.42
CA GLN A 92 -4.07 31.94 8.17
C GLN A 92 -5.33 31.06 8.26
N HIS A 93 -6.40 31.41 7.54
CA HIS A 93 -7.65 30.65 7.60
C HIS A 93 -7.48 29.25 6.99
N PRO A 94 -7.95 28.16 7.64
CA PRO A 94 -7.81 26.78 7.13
C PRO A 94 -8.38 26.53 5.73
N PHE A 95 -9.30 27.41 5.28
CA PHE A 95 -9.83 27.43 3.92
C PHE A 95 -8.72 27.41 2.85
N TRP A 96 -7.64 28.18 3.02
CA TRP A 96 -6.60 28.28 1.99
C TRP A 96 -5.85 26.97 1.81
N THR A 97 -5.51 26.30 2.92
CA THR A 97 -4.91 24.96 2.90
C THR A 97 -5.81 23.96 2.19
N HIS A 98 -7.11 23.96 2.48
CA HIS A 98 -8.07 23.09 1.81
C HIS A 98 -8.17 23.39 0.31
N ALA A 99 -8.32 24.67 -0.06
CA ALA A 99 -8.42 25.10 -1.44
C ALA A 99 -7.17 24.74 -2.26
N ILE A 100 -5.97 24.91 -1.69
CA ILE A 100 -4.70 24.50 -2.31
C ILE A 100 -4.66 22.98 -2.49
N GLN A 101 -5.03 22.19 -1.47
CA GLN A 101 -5.08 20.73 -1.57
C GLN A 101 -6.07 20.23 -2.63
N CYS A 102 -7.20 20.92 -2.82
CA CYS A 102 -8.14 20.60 -3.91
C CYS A 102 -7.55 20.89 -5.29
N PHE A 103 -6.80 21.99 -5.44
CA PHE A 103 -6.25 22.40 -6.72
C PHE A 103 -4.95 21.69 -7.09
N ASP A 104 -4.10 21.38 -6.12
CA ASP A 104 -2.77 20.80 -6.30
C ASP A 104 -2.55 19.66 -5.29
N PRO A 105 -3.24 18.52 -5.45
CA PRO A 105 -3.17 17.41 -4.48
C PRO A 105 -1.78 16.78 -4.38
N TYR A 106 -0.94 16.95 -5.40
CA TYR A 106 0.41 16.39 -5.48
C TYR A 106 1.53 17.39 -5.17
N GLY A 107 1.19 18.65 -4.85
CA GLY A 107 2.19 19.67 -4.54
C GLY A 107 3.07 20.09 -5.73
N ALA A 108 2.61 19.93 -6.98
CA ALA A 108 3.36 20.34 -8.17
C ALA A 108 3.65 21.85 -8.19
N CYS A 109 2.79 22.65 -7.55
CA CYS A 109 2.89 24.09 -7.38
C CYS A 109 3.47 24.48 -6.01
N ALA A 110 4.13 23.57 -5.28
CA ALA A 110 4.77 23.88 -4.00
C ALA A 110 5.86 24.96 -4.13
N HIS A 111 6.47 25.11 -5.30
CA HIS A 111 7.46 26.16 -5.59
C HIS A 111 6.88 27.58 -5.61
N PHE A 112 5.56 27.74 -5.73
CA PHE A 112 4.88 29.04 -5.56
C PHE A 112 4.57 29.36 -4.10
N ALA A 113 4.80 28.42 -3.18
CA ALA A 113 4.58 28.69 -1.77
C ALA A 113 5.62 29.68 -1.27
N TRP A 114 5.14 30.73 -0.58
CA TRP A 114 6.03 31.71 0.01
C TRP A 114 6.48 31.22 1.39
N PHE A 115 7.79 30.99 1.54
CA PHE A 115 8.39 30.67 2.82
C PHE A 115 8.56 31.96 3.60
N ALA A 116 7.65 32.24 4.53
CA ALA A 116 7.87 33.29 5.52
C ALA A 116 9.06 32.85 6.39
N THR A 117 10.21 33.50 6.20
CA THR A 117 11.39 33.29 7.05
C THR A 117 11.02 33.81 8.43
N ILE A 118 10.64 32.91 9.34
CA ILE A 118 10.45 33.30 10.74
C ILE A 118 11.84 33.67 11.24
N SER A 119 12.05 34.95 11.53
CA SER A 119 13.34 35.53 11.96
C SER A 119 13.73 35.12 13.39
N SER A 120 13.40 33.90 13.81
CA SER A 120 13.89 33.29 15.04
C SER A 120 15.03 32.34 14.65
N GLY A 121 16.23 32.58 15.18
CA GLY A 121 17.50 31.92 14.80
C GLY A 121 17.62 30.40 15.04
N ASN A 122 16.52 29.66 15.05
CA ASN A 122 16.53 28.19 15.12
C ASN A 122 16.25 27.60 13.74
N ALA A 123 17.25 26.88 13.21
CA ALA A 123 17.26 26.28 11.87
C ALA A 123 16.36 25.03 11.72
N THR A 124 15.40 24.81 12.63
CA THR A 124 14.60 23.58 12.67
C THR A 124 13.19 23.83 12.14
N SER A 125 13.01 23.48 10.85
CA SER A 125 11.75 23.39 10.09
C SER A 125 11.04 24.72 9.78
N SER A 126 11.21 25.19 8.54
CA SER A 126 10.32 26.21 7.96
C SER A 126 8.98 25.58 7.63
N PHE A 127 7.92 25.92 8.38
CA PHE A 127 6.56 25.58 7.98
C PHE A 127 6.17 26.38 6.73
N VAL A 128 5.67 25.68 5.72
CA VAL A 128 5.09 26.32 4.53
C VAL A 128 3.74 26.90 4.92
N ALA A 129 3.70 28.21 5.17
CA ALA A 129 2.44 28.91 5.36
C ALA A 129 1.68 28.93 4.03
N THR A 130 0.59 28.17 3.96
CA THR A 130 -0.35 28.19 2.84
C THR A 130 -1.14 29.50 2.87
N THR A 131 -0.73 30.46 2.05
CA THR A 131 -1.33 31.80 1.99
C THR A 131 -2.33 31.93 0.84
N PRO A 132 -3.24 32.92 0.89
CA PRO A 132 -4.05 33.31 -0.27
C PRO A 132 -3.19 33.65 -1.49
N PHE A 133 -1.97 34.16 -1.30
CA PHE A 133 -1.03 34.42 -2.40
C PHE A 133 -0.60 33.13 -3.10
N HIS A 134 -0.32 32.06 -2.34
CA HIS A 134 -0.01 30.74 -2.92
C HIS A 134 -1.19 30.19 -3.72
N PHE A 135 -2.41 30.27 -3.15
CA PHE A 135 -3.61 29.84 -3.86
C PHE A 135 -3.86 30.66 -5.14
N ARG A 136 -3.66 31.99 -5.10
CA ARG A 136 -3.77 32.86 -6.27
C ARG A 136 -2.75 32.51 -7.35
N ALA A 137 -1.51 32.22 -6.98
CA ALA A 137 -0.48 31.79 -7.93
C ALA A 137 -0.92 30.50 -8.64
N ILE A 138 -1.38 29.51 -7.89
CA ILE A 138 -1.94 28.26 -8.44
C ILE A 138 -3.10 28.56 -9.38
N LEU A 139 -4.09 29.35 -8.95
CA LEU A 139 -5.26 29.69 -9.76
C LEU A 139 -4.88 30.50 -11.02
N HIS A 140 -3.83 31.32 -10.94
CA HIS A 140 -3.34 32.12 -12.06
C HIS A 140 -2.70 31.24 -13.16
N THR A 141 -1.94 30.23 -12.76
CA THR A 141 -1.24 29.33 -13.69
C THR A 141 -2.08 28.13 -14.12
N SER A 142 -3.25 27.92 -13.51
CA SER A 142 -4.08 26.73 -13.73
C SER A 142 -5.26 26.99 -14.66
N CYS A 143 -5.46 26.10 -15.63
CA CYS A 143 -6.67 26.07 -16.43
C CYS A 143 -7.83 25.54 -15.58
N LEU A 144 -8.72 26.42 -15.12
CA LEU A 144 -9.79 26.05 -14.20
C LEU A 144 -10.70 24.92 -14.72
N PRO A 145 -11.14 24.91 -16.00
CA PRO A 145 -11.90 23.78 -16.55
C PRO A 145 -11.16 22.44 -16.50
N CYS A 146 -9.85 22.41 -16.76
CA CYS A 146 -9.05 21.19 -16.64
C CYS A 146 -8.97 20.72 -15.19
N ARG A 147 -8.80 21.65 -14.23
CA ARG A 147 -8.79 21.29 -12.80
C ARG A 147 -10.13 20.72 -12.37
N ILE A 148 -11.23 21.34 -12.79
CA ILE A 148 -12.58 20.85 -12.50
C ILE A 148 -12.80 19.47 -13.14
N ASN A 149 -12.40 19.24 -14.39
CA ASN A 149 -12.67 17.98 -15.08
C ASN A 149 -11.70 16.84 -14.72
N PHE A 150 -10.50 17.17 -14.25
CA PHE A 150 -9.46 16.19 -13.91
C PHE A 150 -8.78 16.50 -12.56
N PRO A 151 -9.56 16.53 -11.46
CA PRO A 151 -9.13 16.97 -10.13
C PRO A 151 -7.92 16.18 -9.59
N GLN A 152 -7.90 14.87 -9.84
CA GLN A 152 -6.87 13.93 -9.38
C GLN A 152 -5.66 13.83 -10.32
N SER A 153 -5.51 14.75 -11.26
CA SER A 153 -4.34 14.78 -12.16
C SER A 153 -3.60 16.10 -12.00
N ASN A 154 -2.42 16.25 -12.60
CA ASN A 154 -1.79 17.57 -12.78
C ASN A 154 -2.26 18.28 -14.06
N THR A 155 -3.22 17.71 -14.79
CA THR A 155 -3.75 18.28 -16.04
C THR A 155 -4.33 19.66 -15.77
N GLY A 156 -3.90 20.64 -16.54
CA GLY A 156 -4.31 22.03 -16.38
C GLY A 156 -3.42 22.87 -15.48
N LEU A 157 -2.59 22.29 -14.61
CA LEU A 157 -1.63 23.04 -13.81
C LEU A 157 -0.52 23.60 -14.72
N GLY A 158 -0.23 24.89 -14.61
CA GLY A 158 0.80 25.56 -15.42
C GLY A 158 0.45 25.76 -16.91
N SER A 159 -0.71 25.30 -17.38
CA SER A 159 -1.08 25.35 -18.80
C SER A 159 -2.01 26.51 -19.17
N ALA A 160 -2.44 27.31 -18.20
CA ALA A 160 -3.30 28.46 -18.46
C ALA A 160 -2.51 29.56 -19.17
N ARG A 161 -3.02 30.05 -20.30
CA ARG A 161 -2.41 31.19 -21.03
C ARG A 161 -3.40 32.29 -21.38
N TRP A 162 -4.69 32.05 -21.19
CA TRP A 162 -5.75 33.01 -21.47
C TRP A 162 -6.62 33.19 -20.25
N THR A 163 -7.20 34.37 -20.09
CA THR A 163 -8.19 34.66 -19.06
C THR A 163 -9.53 34.94 -19.73
N VAL A 164 -10.57 34.26 -19.27
CA VAL A 164 -11.95 34.42 -19.79
C VAL A 164 -12.84 34.86 -18.64
N ASN A 165 -13.77 35.77 -18.91
CA ASN A 165 -14.74 36.19 -17.90
C ASN A 165 -15.93 35.21 -17.88
N THR A 166 -16.28 34.70 -16.71
CA THR A 166 -17.46 33.86 -16.52
C THR A 166 -18.47 34.59 -15.66
N LEU A 167 -19.76 34.38 -15.92
CA LEU A 167 -20.84 35.03 -15.14
C LEU A 167 -20.82 34.66 -13.65
N ARG A 168 -20.34 33.46 -13.30
CA ARG A 168 -20.42 32.91 -11.94
C ARG A 168 -19.11 32.99 -11.17
N LEU A 169 -17.98 32.75 -11.84
CA LEU A 169 -16.67 32.75 -11.21
C LEU A 169 -15.85 33.98 -11.57
N GLY A 170 -16.38 34.94 -12.36
CA GLY A 170 -15.64 36.10 -12.87
C GLY A 170 -14.50 35.69 -13.79
N MET A 171 -13.40 36.44 -13.77
CA MET A 171 -12.18 36.12 -14.54
C MET A 171 -11.58 34.78 -14.09
N VAL A 172 -11.48 33.83 -15.03
CA VAL A 172 -10.89 32.50 -14.83
C VAL A 172 -9.84 32.22 -15.91
N ASN A 173 -8.76 31.53 -15.55
CA ASN A 173 -7.72 31.18 -16.51
C ASN A 173 -8.01 29.85 -17.19
N VAL A 174 -7.69 29.77 -18.48
CA VAL A 174 -7.94 28.61 -19.35
C VAL A 174 -6.72 28.30 -20.22
N CYS A 175 -6.57 27.02 -20.58
CA CYS A 175 -5.57 26.56 -21.55
C CYS A 175 -6.07 26.80 -22.99
N GLY A 176 -5.21 26.53 -23.98
CA GLY A 176 -5.47 26.88 -25.38
C GLY A 176 -6.57 26.07 -26.02
N GLU A 177 -6.70 24.82 -25.59
CA GLU A 177 -7.76 23.93 -26.02
C GLU A 177 -9.12 24.42 -25.54
N HIS A 178 -9.23 24.78 -24.24
CA HIS A 178 -10.46 25.34 -23.69
C HIS A 178 -10.79 26.73 -24.23
N PHE A 179 -9.77 27.57 -24.47
CA PHE A 179 -9.95 28.88 -25.10
C PHE A 179 -10.48 28.75 -26.54
N SER A 180 -9.88 27.86 -27.33
CA SER A 180 -10.31 27.60 -28.71
C SER A 180 -11.71 26.98 -28.76
N SER A 181 -12.01 26.08 -27.83
CA SER A 181 -13.33 25.43 -27.73
C SER A 181 -14.44 26.40 -27.34
N ALA A 182 -14.11 27.49 -26.63
CA ALA A 182 -15.05 28.55 -26.31
C ALA A 182 -15.45 29.40 -27.52
N GLY A 183 -14.82 29.21 -28.69
CA GLY A 183 -15.16 29.92 -29.93
C GLY A 183 -14.94 31.43 -29.87
N GLY A 184 -14.17 31.93 -28.89
CA GLY A 184 -14.06 33.35 -28.59
C GLY A 184 -15.30 33.97 -27.94
N ASP A 185 -16.40 33.22 -27.81
CA ASP A 185 -17.63 33.67 -27.18
C ASP A 185 -17.57 33.40 -25.67
N VAL A 186 -17.24 34.47 -24.94
CA VAL A 186 -16.87 34.49 -23.52
C VAL A 186 -17.96 33.90 -22.60
N ASN A 187 -19.21 33.83 -23.05
CA ASN A 187 -20.36 33.42 -22.24
C ASN A 187 -20.67 31.91 -22.25
N THR A 188 -20.02 31.12 -23.10
CA THR A 188 -20.38 29.70 -23.32
C THR A 188 -19.28 28.70 -22.95
N ILE A 189 -18.43 29.01 -21.97
CA ILE A 189 -17.59 27.98 -21.35
C ILE A 189 -18.49 27.08 -20.50
N ASP A 190 -19.07 26.08 -21.15
CA ASP A 190 -19.68 24.95 -20.48
C ASP A 190 -18.56 24.15 -19.81
N VAL A 191 -18.58 24.12 -18.47
CA VAL A 191 -17.61 23.38 -17.65
C VAL A 191 -17.60 21.89 -18.01
N ASN A 192 -18.67 21.40 -18.67
CA ASN A 192 -18.82 20.03 -19.15
C ASN A 192 -18.56 19.85 -20.66
N SER A 193 -17.84 20.76 -21.33
CA SER A 193 -17.67 20.68 -22.79
C SER A 193 -17.19 19.29 -23.25
N ARG A 194 -18.05 18.63 -24.05
CA ARG A 194 -18.02 17.21 -24.45
C ARG A 194 -16.84 16.81 -25.36
N GLY A 195 -15.87 17.70 -25.57
CA GLY A 195 -14.75 17.50 -26.50
C GLY A 195 -13.84 16.33 -26.11
N SER A 196 -13.57 16.15 -24.81
CA SER A 196 -12.67 15.09 -24.33
C SER A 196 -13.28 13.68 -24.43
N ARG A 197 -14.61 13.54 -24.35
CA ARG A 197 -15.28 12.24 -24.53
C ARG A 197 -15.13 11.72 -25.97
N ARG A 198 -15.24 12.58 -26.98
CA ARG A 198 -15.05 12.15 -28.39
C ARG A 198 -13.64 11.64 -28.66
N ALA A 199 -12.61 12.34 -28.16
CA ALA A 199 -11.23 11.88 -28.32
C ALA A 199 -10.97 10.53 -27.63
N ARG A 200 -11.59 10.31 -26.46
CA ARG A 200 -11.54 9.04 -25.73
C ARG A 200 -12.31 7.93 -26.46
N ASP A 201 -13.50 8.21 -26.97
CA ASP A 201 -14.32 7.26 -27.72
C ASP A 201 -13.67 6.89 -29.07
N ASP A 202 -12.99 7.85 -29.72
CA ASP A 202 -12.22 7.61 -30.94
C ASP A 202 -10.97 6.75 -30.66
N ALA A 203 -10.26 6.97 -29.55
CA ALA A 203 -9.13 6.14 -29.13
C ALA A 203 -9.56 4.70 -28.77
N VAL A 204 -10.70 4.55 -28.10
CA VAL A 204 -11.29 3.23 -27.79
C VAL A 204 -11.74 2.52 -29.07
N ARG A 205 -12.26 3.25 -30.07
CA ARG A 205 -12.59 2.68 -31.38
C ARG A 205 -11.34 2.19 -32.11
N VAL A 206 -10.27 2.98 -32.15
CA VAL A 206 -9.00 2.59 -32.78
C VAL A 206 -8.38 1.35 -32.10
N ALA A 207 -8.36 1.31 -30.77
CA ALA A 207 -7.87 0.15 -30.02
C ALA A 207 -8.70 -1.12 -30.27
N ARG A 208 -10.02 -0.97 -30.44
CA ARG A 208 -10.93 -2.08 -30.79
C ARG A 208 -10.65 -2.61 -32.20
N ASP A 209 -10.36 -1.74 -33.15
CA ASP A 209 -10.07 -2.12 -34.53
C ASP A 209 -8.66 -2.73 -34.68
N GLU A 210 -7.71 -2.35 -33.82
CA GLU A 210 -6.40 -3.01 -33.69
C GLU A 210 -6.53 -4.42 -33.10
N LEU A 211 -7.35 -4.59 -32.04
CA LEU A 211 -7.59 -5.90 -31.42
C LEU A 211 -8.26 -6.88 -32.39
N LYS A 212 -9.25 -6.42 -33.16
CA LYS A 212 -9.88 -7.25 -34.21
C LYS A 212 -8.91 -7.68 -35.30
N ARG A 213 -7.94 -6.83 -35.67
CA ARG A 213 -6.88 -7.19 -36.62
C ARG A 213 -5.93 -8.25 -36.04
N ALA A 214 -5.59 -8.16 -34.76
CA ALA A 214 -4.79 -9.16 -34.06
C ALA A 214 -5.54 -10.50 -33.94
N GLU A 215 -6.83 -10.49 -33.62
CA GLU A 215 -7.68 -11.69 -33.58
C GLU A 215 -7.77 -12.39 -34.94
N TRP A 216 -7.88 -11.61 -36.03
CA TRP A 216 -7.90 -12.16 -37.38
C TRP A 216 -6.57 -12.80 -37.77
N ALA A 217 -5.44 -12.20 -37.36
CA ALA A 217 -4.11 -12.76 -37.56
C ALA A 217 -3.89 -14.08 -36.78
N VAL A 218 -4.43 -14.18 -35.56
CA VAL A 218 -4.39 -15.42 -34.75
C VAL A 218 -5.28 -16.50 -35.36
N ALA A 219 -6.48 -16.15 -35.84
CA ALA A 219 -7.35 -17.09 -36.54
C ALA A 219 -6.71 -17.64 -37.82
N GLN A 220 -5.97 -16.79 -38.54
CA GLN A 220 -5.24 -17.19 -39.75
C GLN A 220 -4.05 -18.12 -39.42
N ALA A 221 -3.38 -17.92 -38.29
CA ALA A 221 -2.31 -18.81 -37.80
C ALA A 221 -2.83 -20.19 -37.34
N VAL A 222 -4.05 -20.23 -36.76
CA VAL A 222 -4.68 -21.48 -36.31
C VAL A 222 -5.21 -22.33 -37.48
N VAL A 223 -5.62 -21.71 -38.59
CA VAL A 223 -6.10 -22.43 -39.78
C VAL A 223 -4.97 -23.04 -40.62
N VAL A 224 -3.74 -22.54 -40.51
CA VAL A 224 -2.58 -23.11 -41.23
C VAL A 224 -1.87 -24.21 -40.43
N GLY A 225 -2.16 -24.37 -39.13
CA GLY A 225 -1.46 -25.28 -38.22
C GLY A 225 -2.08 -26.67 -38.00
N CYS A 226 -3.28 -26.95 -38.51
CA CYS A 226 -3.94 -28.25 -38.30
C CYS A 226 -4.06 -29.04 -39.60
N GLY A 227 -3.02 -29.80 -39.93
CA GLY A 227 -3.15 -30.96 -40.81
C GLY A 227 -3.98 -32.03 -40.11
N TYR A 228 -5.13 -32.38 -40.69
CA TYR A 228 -5.83 -33.61 -40.35
C TYR A 228 -6.40 -34.22 -41.63
N GLU A 229 -5.71 -35.25 -42.12
CA GLU A 229 -6.27 -36.24 -43.03
C GLU A 229 -7.23 -37.15 -42.24
N GLY A 230 -8.33 -37.53 -42.89
CA GLY A 230 -9.05 -38.74 -42.55
C GLY A 230 -10.49 -38.57 -42.08
N TRP A 231 -11.39 -38.13 -42.97
CA TRP A 231 -12.83 -38.47 -42.89
C TRP A 231 -13.43 -38.64 -44.30
N GLN A 232 -13.45 -39.89 -44.78
CA GLN A 232 -14.33 -40.48 -45.81
C GLN A 232 -14.30 -42.00 -45.51
N ALA A 233 -15.36 -42.81 -45.45
CA ALA A 233 -16.79 -42.73 -45.73
C ALA A 233 -17.47 -43.78 -44.81
N VAL A 234 -18.76 -43.72 -44.50
CA VAL A 234 -19.90 -44.47 -45.08
C VAL A 234 -21.08 -44.08 -44.17
N GLY A 235 -22.27 -43.63 -44.59
CA GLY A 235 -23.08 -44.00 -45.74
C GLY A 235 -24.29 -44.81 -45.25
N ASP A 236 -25.37 -44.09 -44.91
CA ASP A 236 -26.81 -44.45 -44.92
C ASP A 236 -27.30 -45.85 -44.49
N ALA A 237 -28.20 -45.89 -43.48
CA ALA A 237 -29.41 -46.72 -43.55
C ALA A 237 -30.47 -46.39 -42.46
N ALA A 238 -31.68 -46.11 -42.97
CA ALA A 238 -32.98 -46.59 -42.48
C ALA A 238 -33.67 -45.90 -41.28
N ALA A 239 -34.71 -45.15 -41.66
CA ALA A 239 -35.90 -44.84 -40.88
C ALA A 239 -36.72 -46.07 -40.48
N ALA A 240 -37.37 -45.98 -39.32
CA ALA A 240 -38.76 -46.39 -39.01
C ALA A 240 -38.87 -46.95 -37.58
N GLY A 241 -39.89 -46.53 -36.81
CA GLY A 241 -40.30 -47.27 -35.62
C GLY A 241 -40.94 -46.47 -34.50
N SER A 242 -42.21 -46.13 -34.69
CA SER A 242 -43.23 -45.80 -33.69
C SER A 242 -43.25 -46.70 -32.43
N GLY A 243 -43.63 -46.13 -31.28
CA GLY A 243 -44.52 -46.81 -30.31
C GLY A 243 -44.11 -46.76 -28.83
N PRO A 244 -45.04 -46.42 -27.91
CA PRO A 244 -44.76 -46.20 -26.49
C PRO A 244 -45.13 -47.40 -25.59
N GLY A 245 -44.56 -47.44 -24.37
CA GLY A 245 -45.24 -48.04 -23.22
C GLY A 245 -44.38 -48.79 -22.20
N PHE A 246 -44.79 -48.61 -20.94
CA PHE A 246 -44.65 -49.48 -19.76
C PHE A 246 -43.42 -49.41 -18.84
N ALA A 247 -43.69 -48.78 -17.68
CA ALA A 247 -43.50 -49.25 -16.30
C ALA A 247 -42.37 -50.24 -15.97
N GLY A 248 -41.53 -49.85 -15.02
CA GLY A 248 -40.63 -50.76 -14.30
C GLY A 248 -40.00 -50.08 -13.09
N SER A 249 -40.47 -50.47 -11.91
CA SER A 249 -39.93 -50.19 -10.57
C SER A 249 -38.44 -50.54 -10.41
N GLY A 250 -37.69 -49.76 -9.62
CA GLY A 250 -36.38 -50.22 -9.13
C GLY A 250 -35.61 -49.21 -8.27
N SER A 251 -35.47 -49.56 -7.00
CA SER A 251 -34.38 -49.25 -6.04
C SER A 251 -33.96 -47.79 -5.79
N VAL A 252 -34.22 -47.36 -4.56
CA VAL A 252 -33.56 -46.21 -3.91
C VAL A 252 -32.28 -46.73 -3.29
N ASP A 253 -31.12 -46.37 -3.85
CA ASP A 253 -29.82 -46.56 -3.21
C ASP A 253 -29.10 -45.23 -2.98
N LEU A 254 -28.50 -45.20 -1.79
CA LEU A 254 -27.81 -44.13 -1.07
C LEU A 254 -26.96 -43.16 -1.89
N VAL A 255 -27.23 -41.87 -1.65
CA VAL A 255 -26.40 -40.72 -2.01
C VAL A 255 -25.00 -40.86 -1.38
N SER A 256 -23.97 -40.92 -2.22
CA SER A 256 -22.57 -40.69 -1.85
C SER A 256 -22.17 -39.28 -2.31
N SER A 257 -21.76 -38.42 -1.39
CA SER A 257 -21.29 -37.05 -1.64
C SER A 257 -20.06 -36.99 -2.56
N PRO A 258 -19.97 -36.01 -3.47
CA PRO A 258 -18.71 -35.68 -4.12
C PRO A 258 -17.87 -34.76 -3.22
N ARG A 259 -16.71 -35.24 -2.79
CA ARG A 259 -15.61 -34.42 -2.27
C ARG A 259 -14.89 -33.79 -3.46
N GLY A 260 -15.07 -32.50 -3.67
CA GLY A 260 -14.24 -31.69 -4.55
C GLY A 260 -13.98 -30.37 -3.84
N ALA A 261 -12.81 -30.23 -3.23
CA ALA A 261 -12.27 -28.96 -2.74
C ALA A 261 -10.93 -28.73 -3.45
N THR A 262 -10.72 -27.50 -3.90
CA THR A 262 -9.65 -27.08 -4.81
C THR A 262 -8.34 -26.81 -4.08
N ASN A 263 -7.26 -27.40 -4.59
CA ASN A 263 -5.88 -27.38 -4.04
C ASN A 263 -5.05 -26.18 -4.56
N GLU A 264 -5.61 -24.99 -4.63
CA GLU A 264 -4.90 -23.80 -5.15
C GLU A 264 -3.75 -23.30 -4.24
N PRO A 265 -3.88 -23.29 -2.90
CA PRO A 265 -2.76 -23.00 -1.99
C PRO A 265 -1.65 -24.06 -2.07
N GLN A 266 -2.01 -25.32 -2.30
CA GLN A 266 -1.05 -26.41 -2.51
C GLN A 266 -0.29 -26.26 -3.82
N ALA A 267 -0.91 -25.72 -4.88
CA ALA A 267 -0.22 -25.46 -6.14
C ALA A 267 0.85 -24.37 -6.01
N GLN A 268 0.60 -23.31 -5.22
CA GLN A 268 1.59 -22.27 -4.94
C GLN A 268 2.72 -22.79 -4.04
N ALA A 269 2.40 -23.59 -3.02
CA ALA A 269 3.39 -24.27 -2.18
C ALA A 269 4.24 -25.26 -3.00
N ALA A 270 3.63 -26.05 -3.88
CA ALA A 270 4.33 -26.99 -4.77
C ALA A 270 5.27 -26.27 -5.75
N HIS A 271 4.84 -25.13 -6.31
CA HIS A 271 5.68 -24.32 -7.19
C HIS A 271 6.88 -23.72 -6.42
N PHE A 272 6.68 -23.27 -5.18
CA PHE A 272 7.77 -22.79 -4.33
C PHE A 272 8.76 -23.92 -3.98
N LEU A 273 8.27 -25.09 -3.60
CA LEU A 273 9.11 -26.28 -3.33
C LEU A 273 9.90 -26.71 -4.57
N GLN A 274 9.31 -26.62 -5.76
CA GLN A 274 10.00 -26.91 -7.02
C GLN A 274 11.12 -25.90 -7.31
N GLN A 275 10.93 -24.63 -6.97
CA GLN A 275 11.96 -23.59 -7.10
C GLN A 275 13.09 -23.78 -6.07
N ALA A 276 12.75 -24.09 -4.82
CA ALA A 276 13.70 -24.45 -3.78
C ALA A 276 14.57 -25.62 -4.21
N ARG A 277 13.96 -26.66 -4.78
CA ARG A 277 14.66 -27.82 -5.32
C ARG A 277 15.67 -27.45 -6.40
N ALA A 278 15.31 -26.61 -7.37
CA ALA A 278 16.24 -26.21 -8.43
C ALA A 278 17.47 -25.47 -7.88
N VAL A 279 17.29 -24.66 -6.84
CA VAL A 279 18.39 -23.98 -6.13
C VAL A 279 19.28 -24.98 -5.38
N VAL A 280 18.67 -25.95 -4.69
CA VAL A 280 19.41 -26.98 -3.95
C VAL A 280 20.12 -27.95 -4.91
N ASP A 281 19.51 -28.32 -6.03
CA ASP A 281 20.12 -29.13 -7.10
C ASP A 281 21.36 -28.42 -7.65
N GLN A 282 21.27 -27.10 -7.91
CA GLN A 282 22.41 -26.32 -8.37
C GLN A 282 23.51 -26.24 -7.31
N ALA A 283 23.17 -25.94 -6.04
CA ALA A 283 24.14 -25.90 -4.94
C ALA A 283 24.80 -27.27 -4.68
N TYR A 284 24.05 -28.35 -4.85
CA TYR A 284 24.55 -29.72 -4.76
C TYR A 284 25.51 -30.03 -5.91
N LEU A 285 25.18 -29.65 -7.15
CA LEU A 285 26.06 -29.82 -8.31
C LEU A 285 27.35 -29.00 -8.17
N ASP A 286 27.25 -27.77 -7.68
CA ASP A 286 28.41 -26.89 -7.46
C ASP A 286 29.32 -27.45 -6.34
N THR A 287 28.75 -28.10 -5.33
CA THR A 287 29.52 -28.72 -4.23
C THR A 287 30.06 -30.12 -4.54
N THR A 288 29.37 -30.91 -5.37
CA THR A 288 29.76 -32.30 -5.71
C THR A 288 30.54 -32.42 -7.01
N GLY A 289 30.37 -31.50 -7.96
CA GLY A 289 31.12 -31.45 -9.22
C GLY A 289 32.60 -31.11 -9.07
N GLY A 290 33.02 -30.61 -7.90
CA GLY A 290 34.41 -30.26 -7.55
C GLY A 290 35.21 -31.33 -6.81
N ARG A 291 34.78 -32.60 -6.82
CA ARG A 291 35.34 -33.66 -5.96
C ARG A 291 36.82 -34.00 -6.21
N GLU A 292 37.42 -33.54 -7.29
CA GLU A 292 38.83 -33.81 -7.64
C GLU A 292 39.84 -32.70 -7.29
N ARG A 293 39.45 -31.52 -6.76
CA ARG A 293 40.40 -30.42 -6.50
C ARG A 293 40.45 -29.80 -5.10
N LEU A 294 39.63 -30.24 -4.13
CA LEU A 294 39.59 -29.63 -2.80
C LEU A 294 39.75 -30.68 -1.69
N ALA A 295 40.97 -31.18 -1.49
CA ALA A 295 41.34 -31.98 -0.33
C ALA A 295 41.95 -31.14 0.82
N GLY A 296 41.89 -29.80 0.74
CA GLY A 296 42.58 -28.88 1.66
C GLY A 296 41.71 -28.24 2.76
N ASP A 297 40.45 -27.92 2.49
CA ASP A 297 39.59 -27.21 3.44
C ASP A 297 38.32 -28.03 3.73
N THR A 298 38.42 -28.97 4.67
CA THR A 298 37.22 -29.50 5.33
C THR A 298 36.69 -28.42 6.28
N GLY A 299 35.96 -27.45 5.73
CA GLY A 299 35.21 -26.44 6.47
C GLY A 299 34.12 -27.10 7.32
N LEU A 300 34.52 -27.65 8.46
CA LEU A 300 33.64 -28.10 9.53
C LEU A 300 33.24 -26.86 10.33
N ALA A 301 31.94 -26.54 10.34
CA ALA A 301 31.42 -25.53 11.28
C ALA A 301 30.81 -26.24 12.49
N GLU A 302 30.76 -25.54 13.63
CA GLU A 302 30.00 -26.00 14.80
C GLU A 302 28.54 -26.25 14.41
N ASN A 303 27.97 -27.34 14.90
CA ASN A 303 26.60 -27.69 14.56
C ASN A 303 25.62 -26.90 15.43
N GLU A 304 24.95 -25.90 14.83
CA GLU A 304 23.85 -25.18 15.49
C GLU A 304 22.47 -25.83 15.25
N ASP A 305 22.41 -26.86 14.38
CA ASP A 305 21.18 -27.51 13.95
C ASP A 305 21.04 -28.92 14.53
N ASP A 306 20.81 -29.00 15.84
CA ASP A 306 20.57 -30.26 16.56
C ASP A 306 19.29 -30.98 16.09
N CYS A 307 18.35 -30.25 15.46
CA CYS A 307 17.15 -30.84 14.88
C CYS A 307 17.48 -31.65 13.63
N ALA A 308 18.28 -31.08 12.72
CA ALA A 308 18.70 -31.77 11.49
C ALA A 308 19.80 -32.82 11.76
N PHE A 309 20.71 -32.54 12.68
CA PHE A 309 21.90 -33.34 12.98
C PHE A 309 22.04 -33.64 14.48
N PRO A 310 21.10 -34.39 15.10
CA PRO A 310 21.10 -34.62 16.54
C PRO A 310 22.39 -35.32 17.00
N GLY A 311 23.10 -34.69 17.94
CA GLY A 311 24.32 -35.22 18.54
C GLY A 311 25.59 -35.03 17.69
N ALA A 312 25.50 -34.39 16.53
CA ALA A 312 26.66 -33.93 15.79
C ALA A 312 27.23 -32.68 16.47
N LYS A 313 28.55 -32.65 16.72
CA LYS A 313 29.22 -31.44 17.25
C LYS A 313 29.57 -30.43 16.16
N ALA A 314 29.79 -30.92 14.95
CA ALA A 314 30.17 -30.13 13.79
C ALA A 314 29.62 -30.79 12.53
N THR A 315 29.31 -29.99 11.52
CA THR A 315 28.82 -30.46 10.21
C THR A 315 29.68 -29.86 9.11
N CYS A 316 29.94 -30.64 8.05
CA CYS A 316 30.64 -30.14 6.86
C CYS A 316 29.63 -29.64 5.81
N ARG A 317 30.12 -28.81 4.89
CA ARG A 317 29.35 -28.28 3.74
C ARG A 317 28.56 -29.35 2.99
N SER A 318 29.19 -30.49 2.71
CA SER A 318 28.55 -31.59 1.98
C SER A 318 27.41 -32.24 2.77
N CYS A 319 27.58 -32.47 4.08
CA CYS A 319 26.52 -33.02 4.92
C CYS A 319 25.31 -32.08 5.00
N ARG A 320 25.54 -30.76 5.10
CA ARG A 320 24.47 -29.75 5.10
C ARG A 320 23.73 -29.68 3.77
N ALA A 321 24.46 -29.66 2.65
CA ALA A 321 23.87 -29.63 1.32
C ALA A 321 23.07 -30.92 1.01
N GLU A 322 23.60 -32.09 1.37
CA GLU A 322 22.94 -33.37 1.16
C GLU A 322 21.64 -33.49 1.98
N TRP A 323 21.65 -33.04 3.24
CA TRP A 323 20.45 -33.04 4.07
C TRP A 323 19.36 -32.13 3.50
N LEU A 324 19.73 -30.90 3.13
CA LEU A 324 18.86 -29.94 2.44
C LEU A 324 18.18 -30.57 1.22
N TRP A 325 18.98 -31.26 0.41
CA TRP A 325 18.48 -31.95 -0.79
C TRP A 325 17.51 -33.07 -0.44
N ARG A 326 17.85 -33.91 0.54
CA ARG A 326 16.97 -35.00 1.00
C ARG A 326 15.63 -34.47 1.51
N CYS A 327 15.63 -33.38 2.27
CA CYS A 327 14.39 -32.77 2.75
C CYS A 327 13.55 -32.20 1.61
N ALA A 328 14.16 -31.49 0.66
CA ALA A 328 13.46 -30.98 -0.51
C ALA A 328 12.83 -32.11 -1.37
N VAL A 329 13.51 -33.25 -1.47
CA VAL A 329 13.02 -34.43 -2.21
C VAL A 329 11.90 -35.16 -1.46
N LEU A 330 12.03 -35.35 -0.15
CA LEU A 330 11.04 -36.06 0.67
C LEU A 330 9.71 -35.30 0.76
N ASP A 331 9.75 -33.97 0.89
CA ASP A 331 8.54 -33.13 0.97
C ASP A 331 7.79 -33.08 -0.39
N ALA A 332 8.54 -33.09 -1.50
CA ALA A 332 7.97 -33.20 -2.84
C ALA A 332 7.33 -34.58 -3.13
N GLY A 333 7.83 -35.63 -2.47
CA GLY A 333 7.24 -36.97 -2.50
C GLY A 333 5.91 -37.02 -1.73
N LEU A 334 5.89 -36.46 -0.52
CA LEU A 334 4.69 -36.39 0.33
C LEU A 334 3.58 -35.50 -0.28
N ALA A 335 3.94 -34.41 -0.96
CA ALA A 335 2.98 -33.57 -1.68
C ALA A 335 2.32 -34.27 -2.89
N ARG A 336 2.97 -35.31 -3.45
CA ARG A 336 2.40 -36.14 -4.54
C ARG A 336 1.46 -37.22 -4.02
N GLU A 337 1.68 -37.71 -2.81
CA GLU A 337 0.89 -38.77 -2.19
C GLU A 337 -0.09 -38.15 -1.20
N GLY A 338 -1.24 -37.66 -1.69
CA GLY A 338 -2.29 -37.05 -0.88
C GLY A 338 -3.02 -38.01 0.07
N HIS A 339 -2.31 -38.67 0.98
CA HIS A 339 -2.84 -39.52 2.03
C HIS A 339 -2.28 -39.07 3.39
N GLY A 340 -3.19 -38.70 4.30
CA GLY A 340 -2.86 -38.27 5.65
C GLY A 340 -2.16 -39.39 6.41
N VAL A 341 -0.88 -39.19 6.68
CA VAL A 341 -0.13 -39.94 7.68
C VAL A 341 0.05 -39.01 8.87
N GLU A 342 -0.60 -39.33 9.99
CA GLU A 342 -0.32 -38.68 11.28
C GLU A 342 1.15 -38.90 11.63
N MET A 343 1.90 -37.82 11.78
CA MET A 343 3.22 -37.86 12.42
C MET A 343 3.03 -38.20 13.90
N VAL A 344 3.22 -39.48 14.25
CA VAL A 344 3.41 -39.88 15.64
C VAL A 344 4.77 -39.37 16.08
N SER A 345 4.76 -38.41 17.02
CA SER A 345 5.92 -37.95 17.78
C SER A 345 6.45 -39.10 18.65
N GLY A 346 7.31 -39.94 18.08
CA GLY A 346 8.03 -41.01 18.77
C GLY A 346 9.44 -41.09 18.20
N GLY A 347 10.43 -40.80 19.05
CA GLY A 347 11.84 -40.75 18.67
C GLY A 347 12.31 -41.99 17.91
N LEU A 348 13.10 -41.77 16.86
CA LEU A 348 13.80 -42.83 16.14
C LEU A 348 14.77 -43.53 17.09
N PRO A 349 14.77 -44.88 17.18
CA PRO A 349 15.78 -45.58 17.94
C PRO A 349 17.11 -45.55 17.17
N VAL A 350 18.13 -45.01 17.81
CA VAL A 350 19.52 -45.17 17.39
C VAL A 350 19.92 -46.63 17.65
N THR A 351 20.03 -47.42 16.58
CA THR A 351 20.90 -48.60 16.57
C THR A 351 21.90 -48.46 15.45
N ALA A 352 23.15 -48.19 15.84
CA ALA A 352 24.31 -48.33 15.00
C ALA A 352 24.39 -49.77 14.46
N GLY A 353 24.30 -49.92 13.14
CA GLY A 353 24.43 -51.19 12.45
C GLY A 353 24.57 -50.94 10.96
N ALA A 354 25.78 -51.13 10.44
CA ALA A 354 26.13 -50.95 9.05
C ALA A 354 25.19 -51.71 8.10
N LEU A 355 24.63 -51.00 7.13
CA LEU A 355 24.13 -51.56 5.87
C LEU A 355 24.20 -50.44 4.83
N PHE A 356 25.33 -50.42 4.11
CA PHE A 356 25.41 -49.78 2.79
C PHE A 356 24.42 -50.52 1.88
N VAL A 357 23.41 -49.81 1.39
CA VAL A 357 22.66 -50.23 0.22
C VAL A 357 23.25 -49.46 -0.95
N ASP A 358 24.07 -50.14 -1.74
CA ASP A 358 24.47 -49.66 -3.07
C ASP A 358 23.20 -49.50 -3.91
N VAL A 359 22.94 -48.28 -4.35
CA VAL A 359 22.08 -48.02 -5.51
C VAL A 359 23.02 -47.79 -6.68
N ASP A 360 23.11 -48.78 -7.57
CA ASP A 360 23.87 -48.71 -8.82
C ASP A 360 23.38 -47.53 -9.67
N VAL A 361 24.25 -46.52 -9.82
CA VAL A 361 24.16 -45.48 -10.84
C VAL A 361 25.09 -45.88 -11.98
N ALA A 362 24.71 -46.92 -12.70
CA ALA A 362 25.40 -47.36 -13.90
C ALA A 362 24.35 -47.73 -14.96
N ASP A 363 23.75 -46.70 -15.58
CA ASP A 363 23.10 -46.79 -16.90
C ASP A 363 22.55 -45.41 -17.29
N PHE A 364 23.41 -44.44 -17.63
CA PHE A 364 23.00 -43.30 -18.49
C PHE A 364 24.19 -42.51 -19.06
N CYS A 365 25.18 -43.19 -19.65
CA CYS A 365 26.21 -42.56 -20.50
C CYS A 365 26.71 -43.57 -21.53
N GLY A 366 26.16 -43.54 -22.75
CA GLY A 366 26.62 -44.41 -23.83
C GLY A 366 25.75 -44.30 -25.08
N GLY A 367 25.92 -43.23 -25.85
CA GLY A 367 25.25 -43.05 -27.13
C GLY A 367 26.05 -42.15 -28.05
N GLU A 368 27.05 -42.74 -28.73
CA GLU A 368 27.81 -42.13 -29.83
C GLU A 368 26.87 -41.51 -30.87
N ARG A 369 27.07 -40.22 -31.19
CA ARG A 369 26.54 -39.62 -32.42
C ARG A 369 27.66 -39.33 -33.39
N ARG A 370 27.56 -40.01 -34.54
CA ARG A 370 28.32 -39.80 -35.76
C ARG A 370 28.27 -38.35 -36.21
N LYS A 371 29.45 -37.87 -36.63
CA LYS A 371 29.61 -36.77 -37.60
C LYS A 371 28.99 -37.20 -38.92
N ASP A 372 28.19 -36.34 -39.52
CA ASP A 372 28.16 -36.13 -40.96
C ASP A 372 27.83 -34.65 -41.22
N ASP A 373 28.50 -34.12 -42.24
CA ASP A 373 28.52 -32.75 -42.72
C ASP A 373 27.24 -32.37 -43.51
N ASP A 374 27.21 -31.09 -43.93
CA ASP A 374 26.24 -30.34 -44.76
C ASP A 374 25.33 -29.41 -43.92
N GLY A 375 25.39 -28.08 -44.00
CA GLY A 375 25.77 -27.21 -45.09
C GLY A 375 24.53 -26.46 -45.62
N ALA A 376 24.44 -25.16 -45.32
CA ALA A 376 23.67 -24.09 -45.98
C ALA A 376 22.50 -23.43 -45.19
N GLY A 377 22.74 -22.16 -44.82
CA GLY A 377 21.88 -21.03 -45.21
C GLY A 377 20.67 -20.69 -44.33
N ALA A 378 20.79 -19.60 -43.56
CA ALA A 378 19.97 -18.39 -43.74
C ALA A 378 20.32 -17.32 -42.70
N GLN A 379 20.90 -16.22 -43.18
CA GLN A 379 20.96 -14.92 -42.53
C GLN A 379 19.56 -14.26 -42.51
N LEU A 380 19.43 -13.25 -41.62
CA LEU A 380 18.37 -12.23 -41.50
C LEU A 380 17.27 -12.54 -40.48
N THR A 381 17.41 -11.98 -39.27
CA THR A 381 16.69 -10.76 -38.84
C THR A 381 17.18 -10.33 -37.45
N GLU A 382 18.18 -9.43 -37.42
CA GLU A 382 18.45 -8.57 -36.27
C GLU A 382 17.58 -7.32 -36.40
N SER A 383 16.57 -7.17 -35.53
CA SER A 383 16.08 -5.86 -35.06
C SER A 383 14.94 -6.04 -34.06
N LEU A 384 15.22 -6.12 -32.76
CA LEU A 384 14.29 -5.70 -31.71
C LEU A 384 15.07 -5.47 -30.41
N GLY A 385 14.82 -4.32 -29.81
CA GLY A 385 15.72 -3.64 -28.88
C GLY A 385 16.16 -4.46 -27.68
N THR A 386 17.46 -4.37 -27.39
CA THR A 386 18.06 -4.67 -26.09
C THR A 386 17.30 -3.90 -25.00
N ARG A 387 16.44 -4.62 -24.29
CA ARG A 387 15.96 -4.24 -22.97
C ARG A 387 17.22 -4.12 -22.10
N VAL A 388 17.53 -2.91 -21.65
CA VAL A 388 18.57 -2.70 -20.65
C VAL A 388 18.02 -3.28 -19.36
N ASP A 389 18.34 -4.54 -19.08
CA ASP A 389 18.12 -5.13 -17.78
C ASP A 389 19.05 -4.40 -16.80
N MET A 390 18.46 -3.61 -15.91
CA MET A 390 19.19 -3.03 -14.79
C MET A 390 19.80 -4.17 -13.96
N PRO A 391 21.12 -4.25 -13.79
CA PRO A 391 21.75 -5.25 -12.95
C PRO A 391 21.29 -5.02 -11.50
N GLY A 392 20.75 -6.05 -10.85
CA GLY A 392 20.34 -6.00 -9.44
C GLY A 392 18.89 -6.40 -9.14
N TYR A 393 18.19 -7.06 -10.05
CA TYR A 393 16.91 -7.66 -9.69
C TYR A 393 17.14 -8.93 -8.86
N PHE A 394 17.10 -8.81 -7.53
CA PHE A 394 17.06 -9.99 -6.64
C PHE A 394 15.76 -10.77 -6.87
N SER A 395 15.83 -11.74 -7.78
CA SER A 395 14.77 -12.72 -7.98
C SER A 395 14.49 -13.43 -6.65
N PRO A 396 13.27 -13.95 -6.41
CA PRO A 396 13.00 -14.78 -5.22
C PRO A 396 14.01 -15.92 -5.05
N GLN A 397 14.57 -16.37 -6.18
CA GLN A 397 15.59 -17.41 -6.26
C GLN A 397 16.95 -16.93 -5.71
N GLU A 398 17.35 -15.68 -5.94
CA GLU A 398 18.62 -15.14 -5.44
C GLU A 398 18.61 -14.94 -3.93
N ASP A 399 17.53 -14.40 -3.34
CA ASP A 399 17.41 -14.32 -1.87
C ASP A 399 17.48 -15.70 -1.23
N MET A 400 16.88 -16.71 -1.87
CA MET A 400 16.93 -18.08 -1.39
C MET A 400 18.33 -18.69 -1.55
N LYS A 401 19.01 -18.43 -2.66
CA LYS A 401 20.41 -18.83 -2.87
C LYS A 401 21.30 -18.27 -1.77
N VAL A 402 21.18 -16.98 -1.42
CA VAL A 402 21.98 -16.37 -0.35
C VAL A 402 21.71 -17.05 1.00
N LEU A 403 20.46 -17.30 1.36
CA LEU A 403 20.10 -17.98 2.62
C LEU A 403 20.61 -19.43 2.67
N VAL A 404 20.47 -20.16 1.55
CA VAL A 404 20.95 -21.55 1.44
C VAL A 404 22.47 -21.59 1.45
N SER A 405 23.15 -20.68 0.75
CA SER A 405 24.61 -20.59 0.74
C SER A 405 25.15 -20.28 2.13
N ALA A 406 24.56 -19.32 2.86
CA ALA A 406 24.98 -19.02 4.24
C ALA A 406 24.88 -20.24 5.17
N TYR A 407 23.77 -20.99 5.11
CA TYR A 407 23.61 -22.22 5.87
C TYR A 407 24.62 -23.30 5.45
N VAL A 408 24.79 -23.50 4.13
CA VAL A 408 25.67 -24.54 3.57
C VAL A 408 27.14 -24.22 3.83
N GLU A 409 27.57 -22.97 3.72
CA GLU A 409 28.95 -22.51 3.82
C GLU A 409 29.36 -22.23 5.27
N CYS A 410 28.58 -21.41 5.99
CA CYS A 410 28.93 -20.97 7.34
C CYS A 410 28.38 -21.89 8.44
N GLY A 411 27.31 -22.63 8.17
CA GLY A 411 26.63 -23.44 9.20
C GLY A 411 25.81 -22.64 10.19
N GLU A 412 25.57 -21.38 9.87
CA GLU A 412 24.84 -20.47 10.74
C GLU A 412 23.34 -20.77 10.72
N GLY A 413 22.78 -21.00 11.90
CA GLY A 413 21.36 -21.21 12.11
C GLY A 413 20.85 -22.61 11.79
N THR A 414 19.55 -22.81 12.07
CA THR A 414 18.85 -24.05 11.78
C THR A 414 18.19 -24.01 10.42
N ILE A 415 18.00 -25.16 9.78
CA ILE A 415 17.28 -25.25 8.51
C ILE A 415 15.84 -24.76 8.62
N GLU A 416 15.20 -24.95 9.78
CA GLU A 416 13.87 -24.42 10.06
C GLU A 416 13.84 -22.89 10.03
N ARG A 417 14.92 -22.24 10.50
CA ARG A 417 15.10 -20.78 10.39
C ARG A 417 15.32 -20.33 8.95
N VAL A 418 16.10 -21.07 8.16
CA VAL A 418 16.33 -20.76 6.72
C VAL A 418 15.02 -20.83 5.95
N LEU A 419 14.26 -21.93 6.10
CA LEU A 419 12.96 -22.12 5.47
C LEU A 419 11.95 -21.08 5.95
N GLY A 420 11.89 -20.83 7.26
CA GLY A 420 11.05 -19.79 7.85
C GLY A 420 11.35 -18.42 7.24
N THR A 421 12.62 -18.04 7.15
CA THR A 421 13.05 -16.76 6.55
C THR A 421 12.68 -16.67 5.07
N ALA A 422 12.84 -17.76 4.31
CA ALA A 422 12.46 -17.81 2.90
C ALA A 422 10.94 -17.66 2.71
N MET A 423 10.14 -18.37 3.51
CA MET A 423 8.67 -18.24 3.51
C MET A 423 8.22 -16.83 3.90
N GLU A 424 8.85 -16.23 4.91
CA GLU A 424 8.57 -14.86 5.33
C GLU A 424 8.86 -13.85 4.22
N ARG A 425 10.01 -13.95 3.54
CA ARG A 425 10.36 -13.09 2.40
C ARG A 425 9.40 -13.27 1.23
N GLY A 426 9.01 -14.51 0.94
CA GLY A 426 7.99 -14.82 -0.06
C GLY A 426 6.65 -14.16 0.26
N TRP A 427 6.19 -14.29 1.50
CA TRP A 427 4.94 -13.68 1.96
C TRP A 427 5.00 -12.15 1.90
N LEU A 428 6.11 -11.53 2.33
CA LEU A 428 6.31 -10.08 2.29
C LEU A 428 6.24 -9.55 0.85
N ARG A 429 6.87 -10.24 -0.12
CA ARG A 429 6.79 -9.85 -1.54
C ARG A 429 5.37 -9.96 -2.10
N ALA A 430 4.62 -11.00 -1.72
CA ALA A 430 3.29 -11.26 -2.26
C ALA A 430 2.21 -10.35 -1.65
N ASN A 431 2.34 -9.98 -0.37
CA ASN A 431 1.28 -9.30 0.37
C ASN A 431 1.63 -7.84 0.71
N THR A 432 2.88 -7.41 0.57
CA THR A 432 3.33 -6.06 0.96
C THR A 432 4.17 -5.41 -0.13
N ARG A 433 4.52 -4.13 0.05
CA ARG A 433 5.43 -3.39 -0.83
C ARG A 433 6.92 -3.57 -0.49
N TRP A 434 7.28 -4.62 0.26
CA TRP A 434 8.66 -4.85 0.72
C TRP A 434 9.69 -4.84 -0.41
N GLY A 435 9.39 -5.45 -1.56
CA GLY A 435 10.32 -5.47 -2.70
C GLY A 435 10.63 -4.08 -3.27
N ASP A 436 9.63 -3.19 -3.29
CA ASP A 436 9.82 -1.80 -3.76
C ASP A 436 10.53 -0.96 -2.71
N LEU A 437 10.14 -1.11 -1.44
CA LEU A 437 10.75 -0.39 -0.31
C LEU A 437 12.21 -0.79 -0.11
N ARG A 438 12.56 -2.07 -0.28
CA ARG A 438 13.95 -2.55 -0.23
C ARG A 438 14.80 -1.93 -1.33
N LYS A 439 14.28 -1.86 -2.56
CA LYS A 439 14.97 -1.20 -3.69
C LYS A 439 15.19 0.29 -3.42
N GLN A 440 14.18 0.98 -2.88
CA GLN A 440 14.28 2.39 -2.52
C GLN A 440 15.30 2.61 -1.40
N ALA A 441 15.34 1.72 -0.42
CA ALA A 441 16.30 1.77 0.67
C ALA A 441 17.74 1.55 0.18
N LEU A 442 17.98 0.53 -0.65
CA LEU A 442 19.29 0.27 -1.26
C LEU A 442 19.74 1.41 -2.17
N ALA A 443 18.85 1.95 -3.01
CA ALA A 443 19.16 3.12 -3.83
C ALA A 443 19.50 4.36 -2.98
N SER A 444 18.83 4.51 -1.83
CA SER A 444 19.11 5.61 -0.89
C SER A 444 20.44 5.41 -0.16
N ALA A 445 20.78 4.18 0.22
CA ALA A 445 22.07 3.83 0.83
C ALA A 445 23.22 4.09 -0.16
N GLY A 446 23.12 3.57 -1.38
CA GLY A 446 24.12 3.80 -2.43
C GLY A 446 24.26 5.28 -2.81
N PHE A 447 23.18 6.07 -2.77
CA PHE A 447 23.28 7.52 -2.96
C PHE A 447 24.06 8.21 -1.82
N ARG A 448 23.92 7.76 -0.58
CA ARG A 448 24.67 8.31 0.57
C ARG A 448 26.16 7.99 0.46
N GLU A 449 26.50 6.76 0.11
CA GLU A 449 27.89 6.34 -0.12
C GLU A 449 28.52 7.06 -1.32
N GLY A 450 27.78 7.15 -2.44
CA GLY A 450 28.20 7.88 -3.63
C GLY A 450 28.41 9.38 -3.37
N ALA A 451 27.58 9.99 -2.53
CA ALA A 451 27.73 11.37 -2.11
C ALA A 451 28.95 11.58 -1.19
N LEU A 452 29.27 10.61 -0.33
CA LEU A 452 30.45 10.66 0.55
C LEU A 452 31.75 10.47 -0.25
N THR A 453 31.81 9.48 -1.13
CA THR A 453 32.96 9.25 -2.03
C THR A 453 33.17 10.46 -2.96
N SER A 454 32.09 11.02 -3.51
CA SER A 454 32.19 12.25 -4.32
C SER A 454 32.69 13.46 -3.50
N ARG A 455 32.34 13.57 -2.22
CA ARG A 455 32.87 14.61 -1.32
C ARG A 455 34.34 14.39 -1.00
N MET A 456 34.77 13.15 -0.75
CA MET A 456 36.17 12.81 -0.53
C MET A 456 37.02 13.08 -1.76
N ALA A 457 36.54 12.70 -2.95
CA ALA A 457 37.22 12.98 -4.22
C ALA A 457 37.39 14.49 -4.45
N ARG A 458 36.36 15.30 -4.18
CA ARG A 458 36.46 16.77 -4.29
C ARG A 458 37.40 17.36 -3.25
N SER A 459 37.38 16.86 -2.00
CA SER A 459 38.27 17.32 -0.94
C SER A 459 39.74 17.00 -1.23
N SER A 460 40.03 15.89 -1.92
CA SER A 460 41.39 15.53 -2.34
C SER A 460 41.90 16.46 -3.45
N VAL A 461 41.05 16.82 -4.41
CA VAL A 461 41.41 17.76 -5.49
C VAL A 461 41.66 19.17 -4.96
N ASP A 462 40.86 19.63 -3.99
CA ASP A 462 41.06 20.95 -3.38
C ASP A 462 42.30 21.00 -2.48
N ALA A 463 42.68 19.90 -1.81
CA ALA A 463 43.91 19.83 -1.02
C ALA A 463 45.21 19.92 -1.87
N ILE A 464 45.16 19.54 -3.16
CA ILE A 464 46.31 19.67 -4.07
C ILE A 464 46.47 21.12 -4.56
N ARG A 465 45.42 21.94 -4.48
CA ARG A 465 45.42 23.30 -5.05
C ARG A 465 46.01 24.37 -4.12
N ASP A 466 46.21 24.05 -2.85
CA ASP A 466 46.76 24.96 -1.83
C ASP A 466 48.27 24.81 -1.60
N VAL A 467 49.03 24.18 -2.51
CA VAL A 467 50.49 24.27 -2.48
C VAL A 467 50.91 25.67 -2.94
N PRO A 468 51.50 26.51 -2.06
CA PRO A 468 51.82 27.88 -2.42
C PRO A 468 52.98 27.90 -3.42
N TYR A 469 52.68 28.39 -4.63
CA TYR A 469 53.67 28.76 -5.65
C TYR A 469 54.63 29.80 -5.07
N ALA A 470 55.87 29.40 -4.79
CA ALA A 470 56.98 30.33 -4.77
C ALA A 470 57.29 30.72 -6.23
N ASN A 471 57.18 32.02 -6.51
CA ASN A 471 57.53 32.64 -7.78
C ASN A 471 58.96 32.29 -8.20
N ASP A 472 59.14 31.75 -9.40
CA ASP A 472 60.27 32.07 -10.27
C ASP A 472 59.90 31.82 -11.74
N ALA A 473 59.42 32.88 -12.38
CA ALA A 473 59.15 32.94 -13.81
C ALA A 473 60.39 33.43 -14.54
N ALA A 474 61.35 32.55 -14.87
CA ALA A 474 62.33 32.77 -15.95
C ALA A 474 63.29 31.57 -16.13
N ALA A 475 62.81 30.40 -16.53
CA ALA A 475 63.67 29.43 -17.24
C ALA A 475 62.84 28.32 -17.90
N CYS A 476 63.31 27.91 -19.07
CA CYS A 476 63.03 26.62 -19.72
C CYS A 476 61.77 26.52 -20.59
N THR A 477 61.75 27.32 -21.66
CA THR A 477 61.62 26.73 -23.00
C THR A 477 62.91 25.95 -23.33
N ALA A 478 62.75 24.74 -23.87
CA ALA A 478 63.80 23.80 -24.33
C ALA A 478 64.37 22.82 -23.29
N TYR A 479 63.66 21.71 -23.08
CA TYR A 479 64.29 20.39 -23.20
C TYR A 479 63.24 19.36 -23.59
N ALA A 480 63.33 18.91 -24.83
CA ALA A 480 62.64 17.73 -25.32
C ALA A 480 63.31 16.48 -24.77
N SER A 481 62.53 15.42 -24.60
CA SER A 481 63.00 14.03 -24.53
C SER A 481 63.86 13.67 -23.31
N THR A 482 63.17 13.34 -22.22
CA THR A 482 63.71 12.39 -21.24
C THR A 482 62.63 11.35 -20.95
N THR A 483 62.94 10.12 -21.33
CA THR A 483 62.33 8.87 -20.87
C THR A 483 61.90 8.97 -19.41
N ILE A 484 60.59 8.88 -19.18
CA ILE A 484 60.02 8.62 -17.86
C ILE A 484 60.55 7.23 -17.45
N PRO A 485 61.25 7.09 -16.32
CA PRO A 485 61.62 5.78 -15.81
C PRO A 485 60.34 4.98 -15.57
N ASP A 486 60.30 3.82 -16.19
CA ASP A 486 59.34 2.72 -15.98
C ASP A 486 59.57 2.13 -14.56
N GLU A 487 59.52 2.99 -13.55
CA GLU A 487 59.60 2.61 -12.14
C GLU A 487 58.19 2.22 -11.70
N CYS A 488 57.90 0.93 -11.92
CA CYS A 488 57.29 0.03 -10.95
C CYS A 488 56.61 0.72 -9.75
N TYR A 489 55.48 1.36 -9.99
CA TYR A 489 54.45 1.41 -8.96
C TYR A 489 53.88 0.00 -8.92
N ASP A 490 54.36 -0.78 -7.95
CA ASP A 490 53.63 -1.93 -7.44
C ASP A 490 52.22 -1.41 -7.12
N GLU A 491 51.29 -1.62 -8.05
CA GLU A 491 49.87 -1.68 -7.75
C GLU A 491 49.73 -2.83 -6.75
N ASP A 492 49.98 -2.52 -5.49
CA ASP A 492 49.49 -3.27 -4.34
C ASP A 492 47.97 -3.11 -4.41
N SER A 493 47.38 -3.87 -5.34
CA SER A 493 46.00 -4.26 -5.39
C SER A 493 45.78 -5.10 -4.15
N SER A 494 45.78 -4.45 -2.98
CA SER A 494 45.09 -4.93 -1.82
C SER A 494 43.65 -5.08 -2.28
N GLU A 495 43.29 -6.28 -2.72
CA GLU A 495 41.92 -6.70 -2.96
C GLU A 495 41.12 -6.10 -1.81
N PRO A 496 40.04 -5.33 -2.10
CA PRO A 496 39.24 -4.70 -1.06
C PRO A 496 38.87 -5.82 -0.11
N GLY A 497 39.54 -5.86 1.05
CA GLY A 497 39.40 -6.96 1.98
C GLY A 497 37.92 -7.06 2.26
N ASP A 498 37.36 -8.26 2.09
CA ASP A 498 35.98 -8.59 2.44
C ASP A 498 35.81 -8.31 3.94
N ASP A 499 35.59 -7.03 4.26
CA ASP A 499 35.54 -6.54 5.63
C ASP A 499 34.21 -7.06 6.18
N PRO A 500 34.21 -7.97 7.16
CA PRO A 500 32.98 -8.65 7.64
C PRO A 500 31.93 -7.68 8.20
N LEU A 501 32.28 -6.41 8.38
CA LEU A 501 31.43 -5.33 8.87
C LEU A 501 30.30 -4.93 7.90
N GLY A 502 30.36 -5.30 6.61
CA GLY A 502 29.30 -4.99 5.64
C GLY A 502 27.95 -5.66 5.93
N ASN A 503 27.94 -6.83 6.58
CA ASN A 503 26.73 -7.63 6.77
C ASN A 503 25.77 -7.04 7.84
N GLU A 504 26.29 -6.38 8.88
CA GLU A 504 25.45 -5.87 9.98
C GLU A 504 24.57 -4.69 9.54
N GLU A 505 25.08 -3.82 8.66
CA GLU A 505 24.33 -2.68 8.14
C GLU A 505 23.18 -3.12 7.23
N ASP A 506 23.41 -4.15 6.42
CA ASP A 506 22.41 -4.73 5.52
C ASP A 506 21.27 -5.40 6.28
N GLU A 507 21.55 -6.10 7.39
CA GLU A 507 20.51 -6.69 8.24
C GLU A 507 19.66 -5.61 8.92
N SER A 508 20.28 -4.55 9.42
CA SER A 508 19.60 -3.40 10.02
C SER A 508 18.67 -2.72 9.00
N LEU A 509 19.15 -2.55 7.77
CA LEU A 509 18.37 -1.99 6.66
C LEU A 509 17.18 -2.88 6.31
N ASP A 510 17.38 -4.20 6.18
CA ASP A 510 16.30 -5.14 5.86
C ASP A 510 15.22 -5.15 6.95
N MET A 511 15.63 -5.06 8.22
CA MET A 511 14.71 -4.96 9.36
C MET A 511 13.88 -3.67 9.36
N ALA A 512 14.50 -2.52 9.05
CA ALA A 512 13.80 -1.25 8.93
C ALA A 512 12.81 -1.24 7.76
N VAL A 513 13.20 -1.79 6.61
CA VAL A 513 12.33 -1.94 5.43
C VAL A 513 11.17 -2.88 5.72
N LYS A 514 11.41 -3.98 6.45
CA LYS A 514 10.37 -4.92 6.87
C LYS A 514 9.35 -4.27 7.79
N GLU A 515 9.76 -3.47 8.77
CA GLU A 515 8.82 -2.73 9.63
C GLU A 515 7.97 -1.73 8.82
N MET A 516 8.58 -1.01 7.87
CA MET A 516 7.88 -0.06 7.01
C MET A 516 6.84 -0.77 6.12
N ALA A 517 7.22 -1.89 5.51
CA ALA A 517 6.34 -2.69 4.66
C ALA A 517 5.16 -3.28 5.44
N LEU A 518 5.41 -3.81 6.64
CA LEU A 518 4.34 -4.32 7.52
C LEU A 518 3.42 -3.20 8.01
N THR A 519 3.96 -2.01 8.26
CA THR A 519 3.18 -0.84 8.65
C THR A 519 2.25 -0.37 7.53
N ASP A 520 2.74 -0.29 6.30
CA ASP A 520 1.94 0.07 5.12
C ASP A 520 0.83 -0.97 4.85
N TRP A 521 1.20 -2.26 4.88
CA TRP A 521 0.25 -3.37 4.75
C TRP A 521 -0.83 -3.35 5.83
N ALA A 522 -0.44 -3.17 7.09
CA ALA A 522 -1.35 -3.08 8.22
C ALA A 522 -2.34 -1.91 8.05
N ARG A 523 -1.85 -0.76 7.60
CA ARG A 523 -2.67 0.42 7.33
C ARG A 523 -3.72 0.12 6.27
N ALA A 524 -3.31 -0.42 5.12
CA ALA A 524 -4.22 -0.77 4.03
C ALA A 524 -5.28 -1.78 4.49
N ARG A 525 -4.88 -2.78 5.28
CA ARG A 525 -5.77 -3.80 5.84
C ARG A 525 -6.81 -3.23 6.81
N VAL A 526 -6.42 -2.33 7.71
CA VAL A 526 -7.36 -1.64 8.62
C VAL A 526 -8.34 -0.80 7.82
N LEU A 527 -7.86 -0.04 6.84
CA LEU A 527 -8.69 0.81 5.99
C LEU A 527 -9.71 0.00 5.19
N ASP A 528 -9.32 -1.16 4.67
CA ASP A 528 -10.19 -2.09 3.95
C ASP A 528 -11.24 -2.77 4.85
N GLY A 529 -11.16 -2.63 6.18
CA GLY A 529 -12.12 -3.22 7.10
C GLY A 529 -11.79 -4.63 7.54
N ALA A 530 -10.52 -5.04 7.50
CA ALA A 530 -10.09 -6.26 8.16
C ALA A 530 -9.72 -5.95 9.62
N TRP A 531 -10.67 -6.21 10.53
CA TRP A 531 -10.54 -5.90 11.97
C TRP A 531 -9.95 -7.05 12.80
N ALA A 532 -9.78 -8.23 12.18
CA ALA A 532 -9.14 -9.37 12.82
C ALA A 532 -7.61 -9.21 12.80
N ALA A 533 -6.99 -9.29 13.98
CA ALA A 533 -5.57 -9.13 14.13
C ALA A 533 -4.80 -10.27 13.42
N PRO A 534 -3.67 -10.00 12.74
CA PRO A 534 -2.94 -11.00 11.97
C PRO A 534 -2.54 -12.25 12.76
N ALA A 535 -2.18 -12.08 14.04
CA ALA A 535 -1.88 -13.20 14.92
C ALA A 535 -3.10 -14.11 15.15
N ASP A 536 -4.30 -13.53 15.31
CA ASP A 536 -5.52 -14.31 15.49
C ASP A 536 -5.88 -15.10 14.23
N VAL A 537 -5.69 -14.49 13.05
CA VAL A 537 -5.88 -15.16 11.76
C VAL A 537 -4.91 -16.33 11.62
N HIS A 538 -3.64 -16.15 12.00
CA HIS A 538 -2.63 -17.21 11.97
C HIS A 538 -3.00 -18.39 12.88
N HIS A 539 -3.44 -18.13 14.12
CA HIS A 539 -3.86 -19.19 15.04
C HIS A 539 -5.13 -19.91 14.57
N ARG A 540 -6.16 -19.17 14.12
CA ARG A 540 -7.40 -19.77 13.59
C ARG A 540 -7.16 -20.68 12.40
N MET A 541 -6.25 -20.30 11.51
CA MET A 541 -5.90 -21.16 10.37
C MET A 541 -5.18 -22.44 10.81
N LYS A 542 -4.35 -22.39 11.86
CA LYS A 542 -3.75 -23.59 12.47
C LYS A 542 -4.82 -24.51 13.09
N ASP A 543 -5.87 -23.91 13.65
CA ASP A 543 -6.99 -24.65 14.25
C ASP A 543 -7.99 -25.19 13.19
N GLY A 544 -7.78 -24.91 11.90
CA GLY A 544 -8.66 -25.33 10.81
C GLY A 544 -9.97 -24.52 10.71
N ASP A 545 -10.07 -23.38 11.38
CA ASP A 545 -11.23 -22.49 11.25
C ASP A 545 -11.18 -21.77 9.88
N ALA A 546 -12.11 -22.15 9.00
CA ALA A 546 -12.08 -21.80 7.59
C ALA A 546 -12.44 -20.33 7.29
N ASN A 547 -12.99 -19.58 8.26
CA ASN A 547 -13.45 -18.22 7.96
C ASN A 547 -13.18 -17.18 9.07
N PRO A 548 -12.02 -16.51 9.04
CA PRO A 548 -11.72 -15.39 9.94
C PRO A 548 -12.44 -14.09 9.56
N TYR A 549 -13.35 -14.11 8.58
CA TYR A 549 -13.95 -12.90 8.02
C TYR A 549 -14.99 -12.28 8.95
N VAL A 550 -14.81 -11.00 9.25
CA VAL A 550 -15.82 -10.16 9.90
C VAL A 550 -16.34 -9.18 8.87
N PRO A 551 -17.62 -9.30 8.43
CA PRO A 551 -18.20 -8.38 7.47
C PRO A 551 -18.09 -6.94 7.95
N ALA A 552 -17.52 -6.07 7.12
CA ALA A 552 -17.40 -4.65 7.39
C ALA A 552 -18.23 -3.85 6.38
N VAL A 553 -18.84 -2.78 6.87
CA VAL A 553 -19.64 -1.85 6.08
C VAL A 553 -18.93 -0.51 6.12
N HIS A 554 -18.79 0.12 4.95
CA HIS A 554 -18.29 1.47 4.92
C HIS A 554 -19.24 2.35 5.76
N PRO A 555 -18.75 3.07 6.77
CA PRO A 555 -19.62 3.90 7.60
C PRO A 555 -20.36 4.93 6.75
N VAL A 556 -19.81 5.28 5.59
CA VAL A 556 -20.52 6.12 4.62
C VAL A 556 -21.47 5.30 3.74
N HIS A 557 -22.76 5.36 4.08
CA HIS A 557 -23.88 4.59 3.51
C HIS A 557 -24.04 4.74 1.98
N TRP A 558 -23.44 5.73 1.33
CA TRP A 558 -23.54 5.89 -0.13
C TRP A 558 -22.61 4.98 -0.94
N SER A 559 -21.68 4.28 -0.30
CA SER A 559 -20.79 3.29 -0.96
C SER A 559 -21.49 1.98 -1.29
N VAL A 560 -22.64 1.71 -0.66
CA VAL A 560 -23.47 0.55 -0.95
C VAL A 560 -24.52 1.01 -1.96
N CYS A 561 -24.45 0.50 -3.19
CA CYS A 561 -25.56 0.56 -4.14
C CYS A 561 -26.74 -0.23 -3.56
N SER A 562 -27.51 0.39 -2.67
CA SER A 562 -28.76 -0.15 -2.15
C SER A 562 -29.81 0.00 -3.23
N ASP A 563 -29.81 -0.91 -4.21
CA ASP A 563 -31.03 -1.22 -4.90
C ASP A 563 -31.82 -2.20 -4.02
N PRO A 564 -32.91 -1.77 -3.33
CA PRO A 564 -33.71 -2.66 -2.49
C PRO A 564 -34.44 -3.75 -3.29
N SER A 565 -34.41 -3.68 -4.62
CA SER A 565 -34.92 -4.73 -5.52
C SER A 565 -33.87 -5.71 -6.01
N ALA A 566 -32.57 -5.43 -5.79
CA ALA A 566 -31.53 -6.43 -6.01
C ALA A 566 -31.69 -7.52 -4.93
N PRO A 567 -31.91 -8.80 -5.31
CA PRO A 567 -32.05 -9.88 -4.35
C PRO A 567 -30.81 -9.88 -3.46
N ARG A 568 -31.01 -9.79 -2.14
CA ARG A 568 -29.93 -9.95 -1.17
C ARG A 568 -29.20 -11.23 -1.56
N CYS A 569 -27.96 -11.10 -2.02
CA CYS A 569 -27.09 -12.24 -2.16
C CYS A 569 -26.91 -12.80 -0.74
N ALA A 570 -27.74 -13.77 -0.37
CA ALA A 570 -27.35 -14.75 0.61
C ALA A 570 -25.96 -15.26 0.19
N PRO A 571 -25.05 -15.57 1.13
CA PRO A 571 -23.83 -16.28 0.78
C PRO A 571 -24.27 -17.54 0.05
N SER A 572 -24.22 -17.51 -1.28
CA SER A 572 -24.50 -18.66 -2.10
C SER A 572 -23.39 -19.62 -1.73
N ALA A 573 -23.76 -20.74 -1.10
CA ALA A 573 -22.93 -21.91 -1.09
C ALA A 573 -22.58 -22.16 -2.56
N ALA A 574 -21.36 -21.76 -2.93
CA ALA A 574 -20.85 -21.86 -4.28
C ALA A 574 -20.93 -23.33 -4.65
N THR A 575 -21.92 -23.67 -5.47
CA THR A 575 -21.91 -24.94 -6.16
C THR A 575 -20.88 -24.76 -7.26
N GLU A 576 -19.63 -25.08 -6.94
CA GLU A 576 -18.51 -25.13 -7.89
C GLU A 576 -18.86 -26.12 -8.99
N GLY A 577 -19.28 -25.60 -10.14
CA GLY A 577 -19.66 -26.42 -11.28
C GLY A 577 -19.86 -25.56 -12.51
N SER A 578 -18.80 -25.40 -13.30
CA SER A 578 -18.84 -24.99 -14.70
C SER A 578 -19.15 -23.52 -15.01
N VAL A 579 -18.14 -22.66 -14.87
CA VAL A 579 -17.97 -21.51 -15.77
C VAL A 579 -16.54 -21.51 -16.30
N ARG A 580 -16.32 -22.20 -17.43
CA ARG A 580 -15.21 -21.88 -18.33
C ARG A 580 -15.76 -21.26 -19.61
N ALA A 581 -15.25 -20.07 -19.89
CA ALA A 581 -15.05 -19.46 -21.19
C ALA A 581 -16.30 -19.10 -22.03
N ILE A 582 -16.83 -17.88 -21.82
CA ILE A 582 -17.17 -16.96 -22.93
C ILE A 582 -16.77 -15.53 -22.54
N GLY A 583 -15.86 -14.95 -23.30
CA GLY A 583 -15.27 -13.62 -23.09
C GLY A 583 -16.23 -12.48 -23.37
N THR A 584 -17.02 -12.12 -22.38
CA THR A 584 -17.70 -10.82 -22.32
C THR A 584 -17.09 -10.03 -21.17
N VAL A 585 -16.39 -8.93 -21.48
CA VAL A 585 -16.02 -7.91 -20.49
C VAL A 585 -17.32 -7.18 -20.12
N GLY A 586 -18.19 -7.88 -19.40
CA GLY A 586 -19.31 -7.30 -18.70
C GLY A 586 -18.74 -6.46 -17.57
N TRP A 587 -19.30 -5.29 -17.39
CA TRP A 587 -19.16 -4.51 -16.17
C TRP A 587 -19.39 -5.46 -15.01
N ILE A 588 -18.33 -5.84 -14.31
CA ILE A 588 -18.45 -6.54 -13.03
C ILE A 588 -19.27 -5.57 -12.19
N ASP A 589 -20.48 -5.98 -11.82
CA ASP A 589 -21.40 -5.15 -11.05
C ASP A 589 -20.64 -4.55 -9.86
N ALA A 590 -20.40 -3.24 -9.92
CA ALA A 590 -19.80 -2.48 -8.82
C ALA A 590 -20.68 -2.51 -7.55
N ALA A 591 -21.86 -3.14 -7.62
CA ALA A 591 -22.73 -3.44 -6.52
C ALA A 591 -22.25 -4.72 -5.79
N SER A 592 -21.57 -4.52 -4.66
CA SER A 592 -21.12 -5.55 -3.69
C SER A 592 -19.70 -6.07 -3.83
N GLN A 593 -18.71 -5.18 -3.93
CA GLN A 593 -17.44 -5.49 -3.28
C GLN A 593 -17.70 -5.57 -1.77
N CYS A 594 -17.85 -6.80 -1.27
CA CYS A 594 -17.88 -7.07 0.16
C CYS A 594 -16.51 -6.67 0.74
N HIS A 595 -16.52 -5.86 1.79
CA HIS A 595 -15.33 -5.50 2.53
C HIS A 595 -15.25 -6.30 3.84
N PRO A 596 -14.05 -6.74 4.25
CA PRO A 596 -12.77 -6.56 3.55
C PRO A 596 -12.68 -7.32 2.21
N GLY A 597 -11.76 -6.91 1.34
CA GLY A 597 -11.40 -7.67 0.15
C GLY A 597 -11.00 -9.12 0.48
N PRO A 598 -10.76 -9.97 -0.53
CA PRO A 598 -10.38 -11.36 -0.30
C PRO A 598 -9.23 -11.44 0.71
N PRO A 599 -9.32 -12.33 1.72
CA PRO A 599 -8.37 -12.33 2.82
C PRO A 599 -6.96 -12.55 2.28
N THR A 600 -6.05 -11.65 2.63
CA THR A 600 -4.62 -11.91 2.39
C THR A 600 -4.23 -13.19 3.12
N GLN A 601 -3.36 -14.00 2.52
CA GLN A 601 -2.81 -15.17 3.18
C GLN A 601 -2.22 -14.77 4.54
N PRO A 602 -2.37 -15.58 5.61
CA PRO A 602 -1.80 -15.26 6.90
C PRO A 602 -0.26 -15.28 6.80
N PRO A 603 0.44 -14.55 7.69
CA PRO A 603 1.87 -14.71 7.82
C PRO A 603 2.23 -16.18 8.07
N PRO A 604 3.21 -16.76 7.33
CA PRO A 604 3.52 -18.19 7.40
C PRO A 604 4.13 -18.61 8.73
N THR A 605 4.91 -17.74 9.37
CA THR A 605 5.60 -18.01 10.64
C THR A 605 4.96 -17.25 11.79
N GLN A 606 5.10 -17.77 13.01
CA GLN A 606 4.63 -17.08 14.21
C GLN A 606 5.37 -15.76 14.44
N CYS A 607 6.69 -15.71 14.22
CA CYS A 607 7.48 -14.49 14.40
C CYS A 607 6.99 -13.37 13.47
N LEU A 608 6.72 -13.67 12.20
CA LEU A 608 6.16 -12.68 11.28
C LEU A 608 4.72 -12.32 11.63
N ALA A 609 3.91 -13.28 12.11
CA ALA A 609 2.56 -13.01 12.58
C ALA A 609 2.55 -12.02 13.75
N GLU A 610 3.46 -12.15 14.71
CA GLU A 610 3.61 -11.23 15.84
C GLU A 610 4.09 -9.83 15.39
N LYS A 611 5.08 -9.76 14.49
CA LYS A 611 5.54 -8.48 13.92
C LYS A 611 4.42 -7.78 13.14
N ALA A 612 3.69 -8.53 12.30
CA ALA A 612 2.54 -8.04 11.56
C ALA A 612 1.41 -7.59 12.51
N ASN A 613 1.20 -8.31 13.61
CA ASN A 613 0.24 -7.96 14.65
C ASN A 613 0.60 -6.64 15.34
N ASN A 614 1.87 -6.43 15.70
CA ASN A 614 2.31 -5.18 16.32
C ASN A 614 2.12 -3.98 15.37
N ALA A 615 2.46 -4.15 14.09
CA ALA A 615 2.20 -3.14 13.06
C ALA A 615 0.69 -2.86 12.91
N PHE A 616 -0.13 -3.91 12.91
CA PHE A 616 -1.59 -3.82 12.87
C PHE A 616 -2.17 -3.04 14.05
N VAL A 617 -1.80 -3.37 15.29
CA VAL A 617 -2.26 -2.65 16.48
C VAL A 617 -1.85 -1.18 16.44
N LYS A 618 -0.61 -0.89 16.04
CA LYS A 618 -0.09 0.49 15.91
C LYS A 618 -0.91 1.29 14.88
N GLN A 619 -1.18 0.72 13.71
CA GLN A 619 -1.98 1.38 12.67
C GLN A 619 -3.46 1.50 13.04
N MET A 620 -4.05 0.46 13.62
CA MET A 620 -5.43 0.47 14.08
C MET A 620 -5.65 1.55 15.14
N ARG A 621 -4.72 1.69 16.09
CA ARG A 621 -4.71 2.81 17.04
C ARG A 621 -4.57 4.16 16.35
N SER A 622 -3.61 4.32 15.45
CA SER A 622 -3.38 5.59 14.74
C SER A 622 -4.60 6.05 13.92
N ILE A 623 -5.35 5.11 13.34
CA ILE A 623 -6.52 5.41 12.50
C ILE A 623 -7.76 5.65 13.36
N LEU A 624 -8.00 4.79 14.35
CA LEU A 624 -9.26 4.81 15.12
C LEU A 624 -9.26 5.78 16.29
N LEU A 625 -8.11 6.10 16.88
CA LEU A 625 -8.05 6.98 18.07
C LEU A 625 -8.68 8.37 17.82
N PRO A 626 -8.41 9.07 16.70
CA PRO A 626 -9.09 10.35 16.40
C PRO A 626 -10.60 10.18 16.25
N VAL A 627 -11.05 9.08 15.64
CA VAL A 627 -12.47 8.77 15.40
C VAL A 627 -13.19 8.47 16.73
N PHE A 628 -12.57 7.67 17.59
CA PHE A 628 -13.12 7.35 18.92
C PHE A 628 -13.15 8.60 19.81
N SER A 629 -12.13 9.46 19.70
CA SER A 629 -12.09 10.74 20.39
C SER A 629 -13.24 11.67 19.97
N ASN A 630 -13.74 11.55 18.73
CA ASN A 630 -14.91 12.29 18.28
C ASN A 630 -16.21 11.79 18.90
N VAL A 631 -16.38 10.47 19.03
CA VAL A 631 -17.50 9.89 19.78
C VAL A 631 -17.50 10.45 21.21
N VAL A 632 -16.34 10.46 21.87
CA VAL A 632 -16.18 11.05 23.21
C VAL A 632 -16.53 12.54 23.25
N ARG A 633 -16.05 13.33 22.29
CA ARG A 633 -16.38 14.78 22.21
C ARG A 633 -17.87 14.99 22.03
N ARG A 634 -18.53 14.17 21.23
CA ARG A 634 -19.97 14.24 21.02
C ARG A 634 -20.75 13.97 22.30
N LEU A 635 -20.39 12.92 23.05
CA LEU A 635 -20.99 12.67 24.38
C LEU A 635 -20.90 13.90 25.29
N VAL A 636 -19.80 14.65 25.22
CA VAL A 636 -19.63 15.91 25.98
C VAL A 636 -20.50 17.03 25.44
N ILE A 637 -20.61 17.17 24.12
CA ILE A 637 -21.44 18.19 23.45
C ILE A 637 -22.93 17.92 23.69
N ASP A 638 -23.39 16.69 23.48
CA ASP A 638 -24.78 16.27 23.70
C ASP A 638 -25.20 16.55 25.15
N TYR A 639 -24.31 16.24 26.10
CA TYR A 639 -24.52 16.57 27.52
C TYR A 639 -24.58 18.08 27.80
N ALA A 640 -23.86 18.90 27.04
CA ALA A 640 -23.82 20.36 27.22
C ALA A 640 -25.00 21.07 26.55
N ILE A 641 -25.48 20.57 25.41
CA ILE A 641 -26.59 21.16 24.64
C ILE A 641 -27.91 20.88 25.34
N ASP A 642 -28.18 19.62 25.68
CA ASP A 642 -29.44 19.23 26.31
C ASP A 642 -29.24 18.16 27.39
N PRO A 643 -29.01 18.58 28.64
CA PRO A 643 -28.95 17.64 29.76
C PRO A 643 -30.29 16.95 30.05
N VAL A 644 -31.41 17.32 29.43
CA VAL A 644 -32.75 16.82 29.77
C VAL A 644 -33.24 15.77 28.76
N GLU A 645 -32.99 15.93 27.46
CA GLU A 645 -33.58 15.03 26.44
C GLU A 645 -32.77 13.77 26.13
N HIS A 646 -31.43 13.79 26.24
CA HIS A 646 -30.59 12.73 25.66
C HIS A 646 -30.52 11.39 26.44
N ILE A 647 -31.29 11.21 27.53
CA ILE A 647 -31.46 9.91 28.23
C ILE A 647 -32.94 9.70 28.64
N THR A 648 -33.88 10.01 27.75
CA THR A 648 -35.32 9.95 28.06
C THR A 648 -35.97 8.56 28.04
N GLN A 649 -35.23 7.45 27.87
CA GLN A 649 -35.87 6.11 27.88
C GLN A 649 -35.90 5.40 29.24
N VAL A 650 -35.24 5.91 30.29
CA VAL A 650 -35.37 5.33 31.63
C VAL A 650 -35.90 6.37 32.61
N GLN A 651 -37.24 6.39 32.70
CA GLN A 651 -38.09 7.26 33.53
C GLN A 651 -37.39 7.85 34.78
N GLY A 652 -37.11 9.16 34.76
CA GLY A 652 -36.87 9.98 35.95
C GLY A 652 -35.45 10.06 36.52
N ARG A 653 -34.42 9.53 35.84
CA ARG A 653 -33.02 9.67 36.31
C ARG A 653 -32.35 10.92 35.73
N LYS A 654 -31.55 11.60 36.57
CA LYS A 654 -30.68 12.73 36.15
C LYS A 654 -29.74 12.27 35.01
N PRO A 655 -29.39 13.16 34.05
CA PRO A 655 -28.45 12.85 32.99
C PRO A 655 -27.12 12.38 33.58
N LEU A 656 -26.60 11.28 33.04
CA LEU A 656 -25.31 10.74 33.44
C LEU A 656 -24.20 11.65 32.90
N PRO A 657 -23.17 11.98 33.71
CA PRO A 657 -21.98 12.68 33.22
C PRO A 657 -21.34 11.92 32.04
N PRO A 658 -20.72 12.63 31.06
CA PRO A 658 -20.11 11.99 29.89
C PRO A 658 -19.10 10.89 30.23
N ALA A 659 -18.35 11.05 31.34
CA ALA A 659 -17.42 10.05 31.83
C ALA A 659 -18.10 8.73 32.23
N ILE A 660 -19.30 8.79 32.82
CA ILE A 660 -20.09 7.61 33.18
C ILE A 660 -20.74 7.01 31.94
N CYS A 661 -21.24 7.84 31.01
CA CYS A 661 -21.75 7.36 29.73
C CYS A 661 -20.66 6.58 28.97
N ALA A 662 -19.49 7.19 28.79
CA ALA A 662 -18.37 6.57 28.07
C ALA A 662 -17.85 5.29 28.76
N ALA A 663 -17.81 5.27 30.11
CA ALA A 663 -17.43 4.08 30.87
C ALA A 663 -18.44 2.92 30.76
N ARG A 664 -19.72 3.23 30.52
CA ARG A 664 -20.79 2.22 30.37
C ARG A 664 -20.97 1.76 28.94
N MET A 665 -20.45 2.50 27.96
CA MET A 665 -20.54 2.11 26.56
C MET A 665 -19.76 0.83 26.32
N THR A 666 -20.45 -0.17 25.78
CA THR A 666 -19.80 -1.39 25.30
C THR A 666 -19.06 -1.10 23.99
N ILE A 667 -18.04 -1.90 23.66
CA ILE A 667 -17.33 -1.69 22.39
C ILE A 667 -18.24 -1.95 21.17
N ALA A 668 -19.30 -2.75 21.32
CA ALA A 668 -20.33 -2.91 20.29
C ALA A 668 -21.08 -1.61 20.03
N GLU A 669 -21.48 -0.91 21.10
CA GLU A 669 -22.14 0.39 21.02
C GLU A 669 -21.20 1.45 20.44
N VAL A 670 -19.92 1.47 20.84
CA VAL A 670 -18.92 2.38 20.25
C VAL A 670 -18.80 2.14 18.74
N VAL A 671 -18.61 0.90 18.31
CA VAL A 671 -18.52 0.53 16.89
C VAL A 671 -19.83 0.84 16.14
N GLN A 672 -20.99 0.67 16.78
CA GLN A 672 -22.26 1.07 16.22
C GLN A 672 -22.34 2.60 16.00
N GLN A 673 -21.88 3.40 16.97
CA GLN A 673 -21.82 4.86 16.83
C GLN A 673 -20.90 5.27 15.67
N LEU A 674 -19.80 4.55 15.43
CA LEU A 674 -18.94 4.79 14.26
C LEU A 674 -19.66 4.54 12.93
N ARG A 675 -20.62 3.62 12.88
CA ARG A 675 -21.42 3.33 11.68
C ARG A 675 -22.54 4.33 11.48
N GLU A 676 -23.25 4.68 12.54
CA GLU A 676 -24.43 5.55 12.48
C GLU A 676 -24.06 7.01 12.18
N GLU A 677 -22.91 7.46 12.67
CA GLU A 677 -22.51 8.86 12.55
C GLU A 677 -21.61 9.10 11.36
N VAL A 678 -22.28 9.10 10.21
CA VAL A 678 -21.67 9.18 8.90
C VAL A 678 -21.18 10.59 8.59
N GLY A 679 -19.85 10.77 8.50
CA GLY A 679 -19.25 11.74 7.59
C GLY A 679 -18.73 13.06 8.17
N LEU A 680 -18.68 13.23 9.49
CA LEU A 680 -18.14 14.46 10.12
C LEU A 680 -17.18 14.14 11.26
N TRP A 681 -16.11 13.40 10.95
CA TRP A 681 -15.04 13.16 11.91
C TRP A 681 -13.98 14.26 11.77
N PHE A 682 -13.90 15.11 12.79
CA PHE A 682 -12.96 16.21 12.85
C PHE A 682 -11.77 15.86 13.74
N ASP A 683 -10.55 16.15 13.31
CA ASP A 683 -9.46 16.38 14.26
C ASP A 683 -9.10 17.87 14.28
N GLY A 684 -9.79 18.61 15.14
CA GLY A 684 -9.77 20.07 15.09
C GLY A 684 -10.40 20.59 13.79
N PRO A 685 -9.72 21.44 13.00
CA PRO A 685 -10.22 21.92 11.71
C PRO A 685 -10.03 20.92 10.56
N GLN A 686 -9.31 19.81 10.76
CA GLN A 686 -9.01 18.85 9.70
C GLN A 686 -10.09 17.77 9.60
N LEU A 687 -10.63 17.57 8.40
CA LEU A 687 -11.48 16.43 8.08
C LEU A 687 -10.59 15.18 8.04
N LEU A 688 -10.95 14.13 8.79
CA LEU A 688 -10.26 12.85 8.67
C LEU A 688 -10.50 12.30 7.25
N ARG A 689 -9.41 12.14 6.49
CA ARG A 689 -9.48 11.80 5.06
C ARG A 689 -9.99 10.39 4.80
N GLU A 690 -9.79 9.45 5.72
CA GLU A 690 -10.05 8.03 5.52
C GLU A 690 -10.67 7.43 6.79
N ILE A 691 -11.91 6.97 6.70
CA ILE A 691 -12.57 6.22 7.77
C ILE A 691 -12.54 4.75 7.33
N PRO A 692 -12.03 3.82 8.14
CA PRO A 692 -12.03 2.41 7.78
C PRO A 692 -13.46 1.89 7.64
N HIS A 693 -13.65 0.86 6.81
CA HIS A 693 -14.89 0.09 6.84
C HIS A 693 -15.10 -0.48 8.25
N VAL A 694 -16.27 -0.32 8.84
CA VAL A 694 -16.56 -0.65 10.24
C VAL A 694 -17.30 -2.00 10.30
N PRO A 695 -16.91 -2.95 11.17
CA PRO A 695 -17.51 -4.29 11.22
C PRO A 695 -18.99 -4.18 11.55
N GLN A 696 -19.85 -5.02 10.97
CA GLN A 696 -21.29 -5.05 11.26
C GLN A 696 -21.60 -5.55 12.68
N SER A 697 -20.83 -6.54 13.13
CA SER A 697 -20.83 -7.01 14.51
C SER A 697 -19.41 -7.27 14.97
N ILE A 698 -19.16 -7.04 16.26
CA ILE A 698 -17.90 -7.39 16.92
C ILE A 698 -17.89 -8.84 17.42
N ASP A 699 -19.02 -9.56 17.39
CA ASP A 699 -19.17 -10.86 18.04
C ASP A 699 -18.16 -11.88 17.49
N HIS A 700 -17.91 -11.81 16.18
CA HIS A 700 -16.99 -12.69 15.44
C HIS A 700 -15.51 -12.33 15.62
N LEU A 701 -15.20 -11.17 16.20
CA LEU A 701 -13.81 -10.80 16.53
C LEU A 701 -13.29 -11.68 17.66
N SER A 702 -12.04 -12.12 17.51
CA SER A 702 -11.26 -12.74 18.57
C SER A 702 -11.12 -11.82 19.78
N GLN A 703 -10.80 -12.40 20.94
CA GLN A 703 -10.61 -11.63 22.16
C GLN A 703 -9.47 -10.61 22.02
N ASN A 704 -8.35 -10.98 21.41
CA ASN A 704 -7.21 -10.06 21.22
C ASN A 704 -7.61 -8.83 20.38
N SER A 705 -8.34 -9.04 19.28
CA SER A 705 -8.85 -7.94 18.45
C SER A 705 -9.81 -7.03 19.22
N LYS A 706 -10.68 -7.61 20.07
CA LYS A 706 -11.57 -6.84 20.97
C LYS A 706 -10.79 -6.03 22.00
N GLU A 707 -9.74 -6.59 22.60
CA GLU A 707 -8.89 -5.89 23.57
C GLU A 707 -8.20 -4.66 22.96
N VAL A 708 -7.73 -4.76 21.71
CA VAL A 708 -7.15 -3.62 20.99
C VAL A 708 -8.16 -2.46 20.90
N LEU A 709 -9.40 -2.75 20.54
CA LEU A 709 -10.47 -1.74 20.48
C LEU A 709 -10.78 -1.14 21.86
N ILE A 710 -10.78 -1.96 22.91
CA ILE A 710 -10.98 -1.51 24.29
C ILE A 710 -9.86 -0.58 24.73
N ILE A 711 -8.60 -0.89 24.39
CA ILE A 711 -7.44 -0.03 24.69
C ILE A 711 -7.58 1.32 23.99
N ILE A 712 -7.92 1.34 22.70
CA ILE A 712 -8.12 2.58 21.93
C ILE A 712 -9.28 3.40 22.51
N TRP A 713 -10.39 2.76 22.91
CA TRP A 713 -11.52 3.43 23.56
C TRP A 713 -11.16 4.05 24.91
N ARG A 714 -10.45 3.31 25.75
CA ARG A 714 -9.96 3.83 27.04
C ARG A 714 -9.04 5.03 26.83
N GLU A 715 -8.15 4.95 25.85
CA GLU A 715 -7.27 6.06 25.49
C GLU A 715 -8.07 7.29 25.03
N ALA A 716 -9.03 7.11 24.12
CA ALA A 716 -9.92 8.19 23.66
C ALA A 716 -10.72 8.83 24.81
N CYS A 717 -11.07 8.05 25.84
CA CYS A 717 -11.78 8.52 27.02
C CYS A 717 -10.87 9.21 28.05
N THR A 718 -9.54 9.12 27.93
CA THR A 718 -8.58 9.70 28.89
C THR A 718 -8.88 11.16 29.25
N PRO A 719 -9.25 12.06 28.31
CA PRO A 719 -9.59 13.45 28.64
C PRO A 719 -10.79 13.63 29.58
N LEU A 720 -11.69 12.64 29.67
CA LEU A 720 -12.85 12.66 30.58
C LEU A 720 -12.46 12.36 32.03
N TYR A 721 -11.36 11.62 32.23
CA TYR A 721 -10.88 11.20 33.55
C TYR A 721 -9.77 12.11 34.11
N GLN A 722 -9.30 13.07 33.31
CA GLN A 722 -8.33 14.07 33.77
C GLN A 722 -8.97 14.96 34.84
N CYS A 723 -8.40 14.95 36.04
CA CYS A 723 -8.84 15.81 37.13
C CYS A 723 -8.71 17.28 36.73
N ARG A 724 -9.84 18.01 36.73
CA ARG A 724 -9.90 19.45 36.43
C ARG A 724 -9.96 20.33 37.68
N CYS A 725 -9.50 19.81 38.83
CA CYS A 725 -9.40 20.65 40.01
C CYS A 725 -8.34 21.74 39.79
N SER A 726 -8.47 22.86 40.51
CA SER A 726 -7.54 23.99 40.36
C SER A 726 -6.08 23.65 40.67
N ILE A 727 -5.83 22.56 41.41
CA ILE A 727 -4.47 22.06 41.69
C ILE A 727 -3.92 21.31 40.46
N CYS A 728 -4.67 20.36 39.91
CA CYS A 728 -4.28 19.62 38.71
C CYS A 728 -4.20 20.52 37.48
N GLU A 729 -5.09 21.52 37.33
CA GLU A 729 -4.98 22.52 36.27
C GLU A 729 -3.67 23.32 36.38
N ARG A 730 -3.23 23.68 37.59
CA ARG A 730 -1.95 24.37 37.83
C ARG A 730 -0.76 23.47 37.49
N GLN A 731 -0.77 22.22 37.94
CA GLN A 731 0.30 21.27 37.61
C GLN A 731 0.38 20.99 36.11
N HIS A 732 -0.75 20.88 35.41
CA HIS A 732 -0.77 20.75 33.95
C HIS A 732 -0.18 21.98 33.27
N CYS A 733 -0.57 23.19 33.69
CA CYS A 733 0.00 24.43 33.16
C CYS A 733 1.51 24.49 33.34
N ASP A 734 2.01 24.12 34.53
CA ASP A 734 3.44 24.13 34.83
C ASP A 734 4.21 23.06 34.04
N ALA A 735 3.64 21.86 33.87
CA ALA A 735 4.22 20.82 33.02
C ALA A 735 4.32 21.24 31.55
N THR A 736 3.29 21.87 30.98
CA THR A 736 3.36 22.41 29.61
C THR A 736 4.36 23.55 29.47
N LYS A 737 4.55 24.37 30.51
CA LYS A 737 5.60 25.41 30.51
C LYS A 737 7.00 24.80 30.53
N ILE A 738 7.21 23.71 31.27
CA ILE A 738 8.51 23.01 31.33
C ILE A 738 8.84 22.37 29.98
N ILE A 739 7.87 21.71 29.33
CA ILE A 739 8.09 21.12 28.00
C ILE A 739 8.41 22.22 26.97
N GLY A 740 7.70 23.35 27.00
CA GLY A 740 8.00 24.49 26.12
C GLY A 740 9.31 25.24 26.46
N ALA A 741 9.86 25.07 27.66
CA ALA A 741 11.12 25.69 28.08
C ALA A 741 12.35 24.80 27.88
N GLY A 742 12.18 23.49 27.67
CA GLY A 742 13.26 22.55 27.37
C GLY A 742 13.60 22.41 25.88
N GLU A 743 12.81 23.05 25.01
CA GLU A 743 13.03 23.11 23.55
C GLU A 743 13.65 24.45 23.09
N GLY A 744 14.10 25.29 24.02
CA GLY A 744 14.91 26.49 23.76
C GLY A 744 16.34 26.29 24.20
#